data_AF-A0A556RHN1-F1
#
_entry.id   AF-A0A556RHN1-F1
#
_cell.length_a   1.000
_cell.length_b   1.000
_cell.length_c   1.000
_cell.angle_alpha   90.00
_cell.angle_beta   90.00
_cell.angle_gamma   90.00
#
_symmetry.space_group_name_H-M   'P 1'
#
loop_
_entity.id
_entity.type
_entity.pdbx_description
1 polymer ?
#
loop_
_entity_poly.entity_id
_entity_poly.type
_entity_poly.pdbx_seq_one_letter_code
_entity_poly.pdbx_strand_id
1 'polypeptide(L)'
;MNTAVIGYPRVGKLRELKFATEAYFKGNKTQAELLSEAKALRAEHLNQQAAQKIAFISSNDFSFYDAVLDTACLLNVVPKRYQDLGLPELDRYFAMARGYQGDKGDVRALAMKKWFNTNYHYLVPEIEDSLEIKIASSKPFDEYQEAKALGIQTKPVIIGALTFFKLAQYLGSKQLVDFKADIIKAYQEIIEKFTALGADWIQIDEPILVTDLSQQDIALFNELYQAILSVKGKTKVVLQTYFGDVRDCYKELVALPFDGIGLDFVEGKQTLALLENNGFPVDKVLFAGVVNGKNIWKNDYKKTLTLLAKIKQKAANLVVNTSCSLLHVPYTLQNETKLTIQQRAYFAFAQEKLQELAELGQLLNEANPDNNAAYKANQTLFTREREGANQAVRQKVAALKESDFTRLPEFSVREAAQKKAFNLPLLPTTTIGSFPQTPDVRLNRAKFKKGEICLNEYTEFNKKKIAECIKLQEEIGIDVLVHGEFERNDMVEYFGESLNGFVFTEKAWVQSYGTRCVKPPIVWGDISRSKPITVEYSKYAQSLTDKPVKGMLTGPVTILNWSFPREDISQKESVFQIGLAISDEVLDLEAAGIKVIQIDEAALKEKLPLRKADWNSEYLDWAIPAFRLVHSKVQADTQIHTHMCYSEFADIIKDIDAMDADVISFEASRSNLQLIDVLKANNFKTEVGPGVYDIHSPRVPPVAEIKATIEKLVAKIDKQKLWINPDCGLKTRGEKEVVESLEHLVQATLEVRKTLN
;
A
#
# COMPACT_ATOMS: atom_id res chain seq x y z
N MET A 1 26.21 5.38 -21.76
CA MET A 1 24.75 5.22 -21.91
C MET A 1 24.08 6.25 -21.02
N ASN A 2 22.96 6.84 -21.43
CA ASN A 2 22.23 7.78 -20.57
C ASN A 2 21.42 7.02 -19.51
N THR A 3 21.20 7.67 -18.37
CA THR A 3 20.47 7.12 -17.22
C THR A 3 19.33 8.05 -16.80
N ALA A 4 18.25 7.48 -16.27
CA ALA A 4 17.06 8.20 -15.86
C ALA A 4 16.55 7.71 -14.51
N VAL A 5 15.83 8.58 -13.82
CA VAL A 5 15.05 8.27 -12.62
C VAL A 5 13.63 8.76 -12.84
N ILE A 6 12.64 7.90 -12.62
CA ILE A 6 11.21 8.24 -12.81
C ILE A 6 10.73 9.24 -11.75
N GLY A 7 11.24 9.16 -10.53
CA GLY A 7 10.96 10.04 -9.39
C GLY A 7 11.76 9.62 -8.16
N TYR A 8 11.88 10.49 -7.16
CA TYR A 8 12.74 10.31 -5.99
C TYR A 8 11.94 10.35 -4.67
N PRO A 9 12.36 9.64 -3.59
CA PRO A 9 11.64 9.69 -2.32
C PRO A 9 11.67 11.08 -1.69
N ARG A 10 10.48 11.64 -1.44
CA ARG A 10 10.30 13.03 -1.01
C ARG A 10 10.34 13.25 0.51
N VAL A 11 10.17 12.20 1.31
CA VAL A 11 10.06 12.35 2.78
C VAL A 11 11.35 12.84 3.45
N GLY A 12 12.49 12.66 2.79
CA GLY A 12 13.83 12.99 3.31
C GLY A 12 14.46 11.83 4.09
N LYS A 13 15.79 11.89 4.25
CA LYS A 13 16.63 10.86 4.87
C LYS A 13 16.24 10.52 6.32
N LEU A 14 15.65 11.47 7.04
CA LEU A 14 15.20 11.32 8.42
C LEU A 14 13.73 11.71 8.62
N ARG A 15 12.95 11.76 7.52
CA ARG A 15 11.54 12.18 7.46
C ARG A 15 11.34 13.66 7.78
N GLU A 16 12.26 14.51 7.35
CA GLU A 16 12.21 15.96 7.48
C GLU A 16 10.86 16.52 7.03
N LEU A 17 10.36 16.09 5.86
CA LEU A 17 9.07 16.56 5.33
C LEU A 17 7.89 16.21 6.24
N LYS A 18 7.90 15.01 6.84
CA LYS A 18 6.85 14.59 7.79
C LYS A 18 6.79 15.55 8.96
N PHE A 19 7.94 15.82 9.59
CA PHE A 19 8.00 16.65 10.79
C PHE A 19 7.67 18.11 10.50
N ALA A 20 8.15 18.65 9.37
CA ALA A 20 7.81 20.00 8.92
C ALA A 20 6.31 20.16 8.72
N THR A 21 5.70 19.22 8.00
CA THR A 21 4.27 19.25 7.66
C THR A 21 3.39 19.04 8.90
N GLU A 22 3.76 18.14 9.81
CA GLU A 22 3.02 17.94 11.07
C GLU A 22 3.17 19.12 12.04
N ALA A 23 4.31 19.80 12.05
CA ALA A 23 4.48 21.02 12.82
C ALA A 23 3.59 22.15 12.26
N TYR A 24 3.47 22.27 10.94
CA TYR A 24 2.52 23.19 10.30
C TYR A 24 1.07 22.89 10.71
N PHE A 25 0.65 21.62 10.68
CA PHE A 25 -0.72 21.23 11.11
C PHE A 25 -1.03 21.56 12.57
N LYS A 26 0.00 21.62 13.43
CA LYS A 26 -0.13 21.96 14.85
C LYS A 26 -0.02 23.46 15.12
N GLY A 27 0.17 24.29 14.09
CA GLY A 27 0.43 25.73 14.24
C GLY A 27 1.83 26.07 14.77
N ASN A 28 2.74 25.09 14.83
CA ASN A 28 4.12 25.27 15.31
C ASN A 28 5.09 25.75 14.21
N LYS A 29 4.62 25.81 12.96
CA LYS A 29 5.34 26.38 11.81
C LYS A 29 4.39 27.20 10.96
N THR A 30 4.90 28.29 10.40
CA THR A 30 4.23 29.10 9.38
C THR A 30 4.31 28.44 8.01
N GLN A 31 3.45 28.87 7.09
CA GLN A 31 3.50 28.43 5.68
C GLN A 31 4.86 28.72 5.03
N ALA A 32 5.45 29.89 5.31
CA ALA A 32 6.74 30.27 4.75
C ALA A 32 7.88 29.35 5.20
N GLU A 33 7.89 28.95 6.47
CA GLU A 33 8.88 27.98 6.99
C GLU A 33 8.73 26.61 6.35
N LEU A 34 7.49 26.11 6.22
CA LEU A 34 7.22 24.83 5.56
C LEU A 34 7.68 24.83 4.09
N LEU A 35 7.35 25.90 3.34
CA LEU A 35 7.78 26.04 1.94
C LEU A 35 9.30 26.14 1.79
N SER A 36 9.98 26.82 2.72
CA SER A 36 11.43 26.93 2.75
C SER A 36 12.11 25.58 2.99
N GLU A 37 11.64 24.79 3.96
CA GLU A 37 12.16 23.45 4.23
C GLU A 37 11.91 22.49 3.05
N ALA A 38 10.72 22.56 2.43
CA ALA A 38 10.42 21.78 1.25
C ALA A 38 11.34 22.12 0.07
N LYS A 39 11.63 23.41 -0.15
CA LYS A 39 12.58 23.85 -1.17
C LYS A 39 14.00 23.36 -0.89
N ALA A 40 14.45 23.39 0.36
CA ALA A 40 15.75 22.87 0.76
C ALA A 40 15.86 21.35 0.49
N LEU A 41 14.81 20.58 0.80
CA LEU A 41 14.74 19.15 0.50
C LEU A 41 14.79 18.87 -1.00
N ARG A 42 14.02 19.59 -1.82
CA ARG A 42 14.09 19.46 -3.29
C ARG A 42 15.50 19.74 -3.81
N ALA A 43 16.14 20.80 -3.34
CA ALA A 43 17.51 21.12 -3.72
C ALA A 43 18.51 20.02 -3.31
N GLU A 44 18.39 19.44 -2.10
CA GLU A 44 19.21 18.30 -1.68
C GLU A 44 19.04 17.10 -2.63
N HIS A 45 17.79 16.73 -2.94
CA HIS A 45 17.48 15.58 -3.80
C HIS A 45 18.00 15.78 -5.23
N LEU A 46 17.85 16.97 -5.79
CA LEU A 46 18.33 17.32 -7.14
C LEU A 46 19.86 17.25 -7.21
N ASN A 47 20.55 17.84 -6.23
CA ASN A 47 22.01 17.82 -6.18
C ASN A 47 22.58 16.40 -6.03
N GLN A 48 21.90 15.53 -5.27
CA GLN A 48 22.30 14.12 -5.14
C GLN A 48 22.22 13.37 -6.48
N GLN A 49 21.13 13.55 -7.23
CA GLN A 49 20.98 12.95 -8.56
C GLN A 49 22.00 13.52 -9.56
N ALA A 50 22.24 14.84 -9.53
CA ALA A 50 23.24 15.49 -10.37
C ALA A 50 24.67 15.02 -10.05
N ALA A 51 25.00 14.80 -8.77
CA ALA A 51 26.30 14.28 -8.35
C ALA A 51 26.59 12.87 -8.90
N GLN A 52 25.55 12.06 -9.10
CA GLN A 52 25.64 10.74 -9.74
C GLN A 52 25.58 10.81 -11.28
N LYS A 53 25.59 12.02 -11.85
CA LYS A 53 25.54 12.28 -13.30
C LYS A 53 24.33 11.64 -13.98
N ILE A 54 23.19 11.57 -13.29
CA ILE A 54 21.94 11.13 -13.88
C ILE A 54 21.56 12.08 -15.02
N ALA A 55 21.33 11.55 -16.22
CA ALA A 55 21.08 12.37 -17.40
C ALA A 55 19.65 12.93 -17.41
N PHE A 56 18.67 12.15 -16.95
CA PHE A 56 17.27 12.57 -16.86
C PHE A 56 16.82 12.60 -15.40
N ILE A 57 17.04 13.75 -14.75
CA ILE A 57 16.64 14.02 -13.37
C ILE A 57 15.18 14.49 -13.36
N SER A 58 14.37 13.96 -12.45
CA SER A 58 12.96 14.33 -12.34
C SER A 58 12.73 15.53 -11.42
N SER A 59 11.71 16.31 -11.75
CA SER A 59 11.13 17.38 -10.91
C SER A 59 9.61 17.27 -10.94
N ASN A 60 8.90 17.98 -10.05
CA ASN A 60 7.47 17.79 -9.79
C ASN A 60 7.08 16.41 -9.21
N ASP A 61 8.06 15.54 -8.92
CA ASP A 61 7.91 14.30 -8.15
C ASP A 61 7.74 14.57 -6.64
N PHE A 62 8.17 15.74 -6.17
CA PHE A 62 7.93 16.21 -4.81
C PHE A 62 6.45 16.56 -4.58
N SER A 63 5.96 16.31 -3.36
CA SER A 63 4.62 16.69 -2.91
C SER A 63 4.59 16.83 -1.39
N PHE A 64 3.75 17.71 -0.88
CA PHE A 64 3.44 17.77 0.55
C PHE A 64 2.58 16.60 1.03
N TYR A 65 1.85 15.93 0.13
CA TYR A 65 0.91 14.88 0.53
C TYR A 65 0.76 13.80 -0.53
N ASP A 66 0.30 14.15 -1.73
CA ASP A 66 0.02 13.23 -2.83
C ASP A 66 0.15 13.88 -4.22
N ALA A 67 0.77 13.16 -5.17
CA ALA A 67 1.02 13.66 -6.52
C ALA A 67 -0.25 13.68 -7.40
N VAL A 68 -1.23 12.80 -7.13
CA VAL A 68 -2.53 12.85 -7.83
C VAL A 68 -3.33 14.05 -7.34
N LEU A 69 -3.32 14.32 -6.02
CA LEU A 69 -3.88 15.56 -5.47
C LEU A 69 -3.20 16.81 -6.04
N ASP A 70 -1.86 16.82 -6.17
CA ASP A 70 -1.15 17.93 -6.81
C ASP A 70 -1.63 18.15 -8.25
N THR A 71 -1.85 17.07 -9.00
CA THR A 71 -2.41 17.14 -10.37
C THR A 71 -3.85 17.65 -10.36
N ALA A 72 -4.67 17.22 -9.40
CA ALA A 72 -6.04 17.72 -9.25
C ALA A 72 -6.05 19.24 -9.00
N CYS A 73 -5.19 19.73 -8.10
CA CYS A 73 -5.01 21.17 -7.87
C CYS A 73 -4.50 21.91 -9.11
N LEU A 74 -3.53 21.33 -9.83
CA LEU A 74 -3.02 21.89 -11.08
C LEU A 74 -4.14 22.06 -12.10
N LEU A 75 -5.05 21.10 -12.20
CA LEU A 75 -6.14 21.06 -13.17
C LEU A 75 -7.44 21.72 -12.69
N ASN A 76 -7.42 22.45 -11.57
CA ASN A 76 -8.60 23.08 -10.98
C ASN A 76 -9.69 22.07 -10.54
N VAL A 77 -9.32 20.81 -10.33
CA VAL A 77 -10.22 19.75 -9.84
C VAL A 77 -10.30 19.81 -8.31
N VAL A 78 -10.96 20.86 -7.82
CA VAL A 78 -11.18 21.14 -6.41
C VAL A 78 -12.69 21.18 -6.16
N PRO A 79 -13.31 20.22 -5.47
CA PRO A 79 -14.76 20.22 -5.25
C PRO A 79 -15.26 21.47 -4.53
N LYS A 80 -16.49 21.90 -4.85
CA LYS A 80 -17.08 23.15 -4.35
C LYS A 80 -17.04 23.27 -2.83
N ARG A 81 -17.29 22.16 -2.12
CA ARG A 81 -17.25 22.11 -0.64
C ARG A 81 -15.92 22.57 -0.03
N TYR A 82 -14.80 22.44 -0.72
CA TYR A 82 -13.49 22.92 -0.25
C TYR A 82 -13.23 24.37 -0.69
N GLN A 83 -13.78 24.78 -1.83
CA GLN A 83 -13.69 26.16 -2.31
C GLN A 83 -14.48 27.10 -1.38
N ASP A 84 -15.70 26.69 -1.01
CA ASP A 84 -16.63 27.47 -0.19
C ASP A 84 -16.09 27.76 1.23
N LEU A 85 -15.09 27.00 1.71
CA LEU A 85 -14.40 27.29 2.98
C LEU A 85 -13.58 28.59 2.94
N GLY A 86 -13.19 29.08 1.76
CA GLY A 86 -12.35 30.28 1.63
C GLY A 86 -11.01 30.16 2.35
N LEU A 87 -10.40 28.96 2.33
CA LEU A 87 -9.06 28.71 2.88
C LEU A 87 -7.95 29.17 1.93
N PRO A 88 -6.77 29.58 2.45
CA PRO A 88 -5.56 29.72 1.64
C PRO A 88 -5.28 28.46 0.82
N GLU A 89 -4.60 28.59 -0.32
CA GLU A 89 -4.40 27.48 -1.27
C GLU A 89 -3.80 26.22 -0.60
N LEU A 90 -2.74 26.39 0.20
CA LEU A 90 -2.08 25.28 0.88
C LEU A 90 -2.98 24.62 1.94
N ASP A 91 -3.75 25.43 2.68
CA ASP A 91 -4.69 24.90 3.67
C ASP A 91 -5.87 24.19 3.01
N ARG A 92 -6.33 24.68 1.86
CA ARG A 92 -7.37 24.02 1.05
C ARG A 92 -6.87 22.70 0.47
N TYR A 93 -5.63 22.66 -0.03
CA TYR A 93 -4.96 21.42 -0.43
C TYR A 93 -4.95 20.41 0.72
N PHE A 94 -4.59 20.86 1.93
CA PHE A 94 -4.59 20.02 3.11
C PHE A 94 -5.99 19.63 3.62
N ALA A 95 -7.00 20.47 3.42
CA ALA A 95 -8.39 20.17 3.75
C ALA A 95 -8.94 19.04 2.85
N MET A 96 -8.58 19.03 1.56
CA MET A 96 -8.87 17.91 0.67
C MET A 96 -8.17 16.62 1.14
N ALA A 97 -6.92 16.74 1.60
CA ALA A 97 -6.13 15.59 2.01
C ALA A 97 -6.54 14.97 3.35
N ARG A 98 -7.00 15.77 4.32
CA ARG A 98 -7.19 15.31 5.71
C ARG A 98 -8.53 15.71 6.34
N GLY A 99 -9.39 16.38 5.59
CA GLY A 99 -10.57 17.04 6.12
C GLY A 99 -10.21 18.35 6.82
N TYR A 100 -11.25 19.10 7.17
CA TYR A 100 -11.13 20.35 7.92
C TYR A 100 -12.33 20.48 8.84
N GLN A 101 -12.09 20.86 10.09
CA GLN A 101 -13.13 21.19 11.06
C GLN A 101 -12.68 22.45 11.82
N GLY A 102 -13.45 23.52 11.71
CA GLY A 102 -13.15 24.80 12.37
C GLY A 102 -14.16 25.88 12.01
N ASP A 103 -13.82 27.14 12.28
CA ASP A 103 -14.75 28.27 12.13
C ASP A 103 -15.27 28.48 10.70
N LYS A 104 -14.53 27.97 9.70
CA LYS A 104 -14.90 28.05 8.28
C LYS A 104 -15.78 26.91 7.79
N GLY A 105 -16.08 25.92 8.63
CA GLY A 105 -16.94 24.78 8.31
C GLY A 105 -16.37 23.43 8.72
N ASP A 106 -17.05 22.37 8.29
CA ASP A 106 -16.68 20.98 8.52
C ASP A 106 -16.81 20.19 7.22
N VAL A 107 -15.70 19.67 6.71
CA VAL A 107 -15.65 18.83 5.51
C VAL A 107 -14.80 17.60 5.72
N ARG A 108 -15.24 16.49 5.13
CA ARG A 108 -14.49 15.23 5.10
C ARG A 108 -13.31 15.33 4.12
N ALA A 109 -12.27 14.53 4.37
CA ALA A 109 -11.20 14.31 3.40
C ALA A 109 -11.73 13.62 2.12
N LEU A 110 -11.00 13.75 1.02
CA LEU A 110 -11.20 12.92 -0.16
C LEU A 110 -10.98 11.44 0.19
N ALA A 111 -11.64 10.56 -0.57
CA ALA A 111 -11.39 9.13 -0.46
C ALA A 111 -9.94 8.81 -0.83
N MET A 112 -9.36 7.82 -0.16
CA MET A 112 -7.98 7.40 -0.38
C MET A 112 -7.97 5.95 -0.87
N LYS A 113 -7.26 5.69 -1.97
CA LYS A 113 -7.11 4.36 -2.57
C LYS A 113 -5.63 4.01 -2.76
N LYS A 114 -5.32 2.71 -2.83
CA LYS A 114 -3.96 2.25 -3.13
C LYS A 114 -3.56 2.70 -4.54
N TRP A 115 -2.33 3.17 -4.68
CA TRP A 115 -1.72 3.45 -5.97
C TRP A 115 -1.29 2.13 -6.60
N PHE A 116 -2.17 1.58 -7.44
CA PHE A 116 -1.99 0.27 -8.09
C PHE A 116 -1.64 -0.81 -7.07
N ASN A 117 -0.65 -1.66 -7.33
CA ASN A 117 -0.23 -2.77 -6.48
C ASN A 117 0.90 -2.38 -5.49
N THR A 118 0.81 -1.17 -4.93
CA THR A 118 1.77 -0.63 -3.96
C THR A 118 1.11 -0.33 -2.62
N ASN A 119 1.91 -0.14 -1.57
CA ASN A 119 1.41 0.32 -0.26
C ASN A 119 1.38 1.87 -0.16
N TYR A 120 1.64 2.56 -1.27
CA TYR A 120 1.41 4.00 -1.39
C TYR A 120 -0.08 4.24 -1.71
N HIS A 121 -0.64 5.33 -1.23
CA HIS A 121 -2.03 5.69 -1.50
C HIS A 121 -2.11 7.06 -2.16
N TYR A 122 -3.08 7.20 -3.05
CA TYR A 122 -3.43 8.45 -3.68
C TYR A 122 -4.82 8.91 -3.20
N LEU A 123 -5.09 10.21 -3.31
CA LEU A 123 -6.40 10.78 -3.03
C LEU A 123 -7.21 10.82 -4.32
N VAL A 124 -8.40 10.23 -4.29
CA VAL A 124 -9.30 10.12 -5.43
C VAL A 124 -9.79 11.51 -5.83
N PRO A 125 -9.46 12.02 -7.02
CA PRO A 125 -10.00 13.28 -7.51
C PRO A 125 -11.51 13.16 -7.67
N GLU A 126 -12.25 14.22 -7.33
CA GLU A 126 -13.70 14.28 -7.52
C GLU A 126 -14.03 15.38 -8.53
N ILE A 127 -14.75 15.02 -9.59
CA ILE A 127 -15.12 15.92 -10.69
C ILE A 127 -16.63 16.13 -10.66
N GLU A 128 -17.06 17.34 -10.32
CA GLU A 128 -18.48 17.74 -10.28
C GLU A 128 -18.95 18.27 -11.67
N ASP A 129 -20.24 18.14 -11.99
CA ASP A 129 -20.80 18.61 -13.27
C ASP A 129 -20.48 20.10 -13.59
N SER A 130 -20.36 20.94 -12.56
CA SER A 130 -20.06 22.37 -12.68
C SER A 130 -18.57 22.70 -12.80
N LEU A 131 -17.69 21.71 -12.67
CA LEU A 131 -16.25 21.92 -12.65
C LEU A 131 -15.72 22.31 -14.05
N GLU A 132 -14.73 23.18 -14.09
CA GLU A 132 -13.99 23.55 -15.32
C GLU A 132 -12.53 23.13 -15.15
N ILE A 133 -12.07 22.21 -16.01
CA ILE A 133 -10.68 21.76 -16.01
C ILE A 133 -9.82 22.82 -16.71
N LYS A 134 -8.84 23.37 -15.98
CA LYS A 134 -7.89 24.37 -16.48
C LYS A 134 -6.68 24.46 -15.57
N ILE A 135 -5.58 25.06 -16.04
CA ILE A 135 -4.42 25.27 -15.19
C ILE A 135 -4.74 26.29 -14.08
N ALA A 136 -4.68 25.86 -12.82
CA ALA A 136 -4.95 26.68 -11.63
C ALA A 136 -3.81 26.70 -10.59
N SER A 137 -2.70 26.01 -10.84
CA SER A 137 -1.51 26.05 -9.98
C SER A 137 -0.22 26.25 -10.80
N SER A 138 0.79 26.86 -10.18
CA SER A 138 2.12 27.06 -10.76
C SER A 138 3.17 26.03 -10.32
N LYS A 139 2.85 25.18 -9.33
CA LYS A 139 3.78 24.21 -8.70
C LYS A 139 4.77 23.53 -9.67
N PRO A 140 4.32 22.81 -10.73
CA PRO A 140 5.23 22.08 -11.61
C PRO A 140 6.22 23.00 -12.34
N PHE A 141 5.80 24.23 -12.65
CA PHE A 141 6.61 25.22 -13.33
C PHE A 141 7.61 25.88 -12.38
N ASP A 142 7.18 26.18 -11.16
CA ASP A 142 8.01 26.77 -10.11
C ASP A 142 9.13 25.80 -9.70
N GLU A 143 8.81 24.52 -9.48
CA GLU A 143 9.81 23.51 -9.13
C GLU A 143 10.81 23.25 -10.28
N TYR A 144 10.37 23.33 -11.53
CA TYR A 144 11.27 23.27 -12.68
C TYR A 144 12.23 24.49 -12.71
N GLN A 145 11.73 25.70 -12.48
CA GLN A 145 12.56 26.90 -12.39
C GLN A 145 13.53 26.85 -11.21
N GLU A 146 13.12 26.31 -10.06
CA GLU A 146 13.99 26.09 -8.91
C GLU A 146 15.16 25.18 -9.27
N ALA A 147 14.90 24.07 -9.96
CA ALA A 147 15.96 23.18 -10.43
C ALA A 147 16.90 23.87 -11.44
N LYS A 148 16.32 24.62 -12.40
CA LYS A 148 17.08 25.39 -13.39
C LYS A 148 17.98 26.43 -12.75
N ALA A 149 17.53 27.08 -11.67
CA ALA A 149 18.33 28.04 -10.91
C ALA A 149 19.55 27.40 -10.20
N LEU A 150 19.50 26.08 -9.95
CA LEU A 150 20.64 25.29 -9.47
C LEU A 150 21.57 24.84 -10.61
N GLY A 151 21.29 25.21 -11.87
CA GLY A 151 22.00 24.72 -13.04
C GLY A 151 21.64 23.28 -13.43
N ILE A 152 20.53 22.75 -12.91
CA ILE A 152 20.10 21.36 -13.14
C ILE A 152 18.92 21.36 -14.10
N GLN A 153 19.15 20.84 -15.31
CA GLN A 153 18.08 20.56 -16.25
C GLN A 153 17.29 19.34 -15.77
N THR A 154 15.98 19.50 -15.61
CA THR A 154 15.11 18.40 -15.18
C THR A 154 14.09 18.06 -16.25
N LYS A 155 13.51 16.87 -16.10
CA LYS A 155 12.35 16.37 -16.83
C LYS A 155 11.16 16.36 -15.87
N PRO A 156 10.29 17.39 -15.90
CA PRO A 156 9.13 17.47 -15.03
C PRO A 156 8.20 16.27 -15.22
N VAL A 157 7.64 15.77 -14.12
CA VAL A 157 6.74 14.60 -14.10
C VAL A 157 5.31 15.06 -13.87
N ILE A 158 4.39 14.63 -14.72
CA ILE A 158 2.96 14.94 -14.63
C ILE A 158 2.17 13.63 -14.73
N ILE A 159 1.14 13.44 -13.90
CA ILE A 159 0.22 12.30 -14.05
C ILE A 159 -0.50 12.43 -15.40
N GLY A 160 -0.62 11.35 -16.15
CA GLY A 160 -1.23 11.34 -17.48
C GLY A 160 -2.73 11.56 -17.46
N ALA A 161 -3.26 12.06 -18.58
CA ALA A 161 -4.65 12.48 -18.69
C ALA A 161 -5.63 11.30 -18.56
N LEU A 162 -5.30 10.15 -19.16
CA LEU A 162 -6.11 8.95 -19.07
C LEU A 162 -6.05 8.36 -17.66
N THR A 163 -4.86 8.25 -17.08
CA THR A 163 -4.68 7.81 -15.69
C THR A 163 -5.46 8.70 -14.73
N PHE A 164 -5.34 10.02 -14.85
CA PHE A 164 -6.06 10.97 -14.01
C PHE A 164 -7.58 10.77 -14.11
N PHE A 165 -8.11 10.68 -15.33
CA PHE A 165 -9.53 10.45 -15.54
C PHE A 165 -10.04 9.10 -15.02
N LYS A 166 -9.32 8.01 -15.28
CA LYS A 166 -9.73 6.67 -14.82
C LYS A 166 -9.64 6.49 -13.31
N LEU A 167 -8.82 7.29 -12.64
CA LEU A 167 -8.68 7.29 -11.19
C LEU A 167 -9.61 8.30 -10.48
N ALA A 168 -10.29 9.17 -11.22
CA ALA A 168 -11.22 10.15 -10.68
C ALA A 168 -12.62 9.56 -10.46
N GLN A 169 -13.35 10.17 -9.53
CA GLN A 169 -14.77 9.93 -9.30
C GLN A 169 -15.59 11.08 -9.92
N TYR A 170 -16.52 10.74 -10.79
CA TYR A 170 -17.45 11.71 -11.40
C TYR A 170 -18.70 11.85 -10.54
N LEU A 171 -19.03 13.08 -10.16
CA LEU A 171 -20.15 13.44 -9.31
C LEU A 171 -21.21 14.16 -10.14
N GLY A 172 -22.33 13.48 -10.39
CA GLY A 172 -23.45 14.01 -11.16
C GLY A 172 -23.71 13.19 -12.42
N SER A 173 -24.09 13.89 -13.48
CA SER A 173 -24.49 13.30 -14.76
C SER A 173 -23.36 13.26 -15.78
N LYS A 174 -22.43 14.22 -15.73
CA LYS A 174 -21.29 14.27 -16.64
C LYS A 174 -20.30 13.16 -16.34
N GLN A 175 -19.68 12.66 -17.40
CA GLN A 175 -18.67 11.61 -17.37
C GLN A 175 -17.40 12.12 -18.04
N LEU A 176 -16.35 11.27 -18.06
CA LEU A 176 -15.07 11.56 -18.67
C LEU A 176 -15.17 12.28 -20.03
N VAL A 177 -16.02 11.77 -20.92
CA VAL A 177 -16.18 12.27 -22.29
C VAL A 177 -16.55 13.76 -22.34
N ASP A 178 -17.28 14.26 -21.35
CA ASP A 178 -17.73 15.65 -21.26
C ASP A 178 -16.60 16.61 -20.91
N PHE A 179 -15.53 16.11 -20.28
CA PHE A 179 -14.35 16.89 -19.86
C PHE A 179 -13.15 16.71 -20.79
N LYS A 180 -13.29 15.90 -21.86
CA LYS A 180 -12.20 15.53 -22.77
C LYS A 180 -11.55 16.74 -23.45
N ALA A 181 -12.35 17.69 -23.92
CA ALA A 181 -11.81 18.89 -24.58
C ALA A 181 -11.00 19.76 -23.61
N ASP A 182 -11.49 19.92 -22.37
CA ASP A 182 -10.86 20.75 -21.36
C ASP A 182 -9.53 20.16 -20.88
N ILE A 183 -9.47 18.83 -20.66
CA ILE A 183 -8.20 18.19 -20.27
C ILE A 183 -7.17 18.26 -21.39
N ILE A 184 -7.57 18.08 -22.66
CA ILE A 184 -6.66 18.20 -23.80
C ILE A 184 -6.05 19.60 -23.81
N LYS A 185 -6.89 20.62 -23.70
CA LYS A 185 -6.45 22.02 -23.66
C LYS A 185 -5.51 22.28 -22.48
N ALA A 186 -5.85 21.81 -21.28
CA ALA A 186 -5.02 21.99 -20.10
C ALA A 186 -3.64 21.33 -20.25
N TYR A 187 -3.55 20.12 -20.79
CA TYR A 187 -2.26 19.46 -21.03
C TYR A 187 -1.46 20.09 -22.16
N GLN A 188 -2.12 20.60 -23.21
CA GLN A 188 -1.47 21.41 -24.24
C GLN A 188 -0.83 22.66 -23.60
N GLU A 189 -1.57 23.41 -22.78
CA GLU A 189 -1.05 24.58 -22.07
C GLU A 189 0.10 24.22 -21.11
N ILE A 190 0.07 23.05 -20.46
CA ILE A 190 1.17 22.56 -19.61
C ILE A 190 2.44 22.38 -20.45
N ILE A 191 2.34 21.72 -21.60
CA ILE A 191 3.47 21.47 -22.49
C ILE A 191 4.04 22.78 -23.04
N GLU A 192 3.17 23.70 -23.48
CA GLU A 192 3.57 25.02 -23.98
C GLU A 192 4.27 25.84 -22.90
N LYS A 193 3.78 25.83 -21.66
CA LYS A 193 4.43 26.51 -20.54
C LYS A 193 5.82 25.95 -20.26
N PHE A 194 5.98 24.63 -20.22
CA PHE A 194 7.30 24.02 -20.07
C PHE A 194 8.23 24.31 -21.25
N THR A 195 7.71 24.32 -22.47
CA THR A 195 8.45 24.72 -23.67
C THR A 195 8.97 26.15 -23.53
N ALA A 196 8.11 27.09 -23.09
CA ALA A 196 8.49 28.48 -22.86
C ALA A 196 9.54 28.65 -21.74
N LEU A 197 9.50 27.80 -20.72
CA LEU A 197 10.51 27.73 -19.65
C LEU A 197 11.83 27.07 -20.10
N GLY A 198 11.84 26.48 -21.30
CA GLY A 198 12.98 25.82 -21.90
C GLY A 198 13.22 24.40 -21.37
N ALA A 199 12.15 23.67 -21.05
CA ALA A 199 12.26 22.25 -20.71
C ALA A 199 12.56 21.41 -21.97
N ASP A 200 13.64 20.63 -21.92
CA ASP A 200 13.99 19.71 -23.02
C ASP A 200 13.05 18.51 -23.09
N TRP A 201 12.65 18.00 -21.92
CA TRP A 201 11.82 16.81 -21.78
C TRP A 201 10.71 17.03 -20.75
N ILE A 202 9.56 16.42 -20.99
CA ILE A 202 8.46 16.25 -20.03
C ILE A 202 8.18 14.75 -19.92
N GLN A 203 7.98 14.25 -18.70
CA GLN A 203 7.47 12.91 -18.44
C GLN A 203 5.98 12.98 -18.13
N ILE A 204 5.21 12.13 -18.82
CA ILE A 204 3.80 11.93 -18.55
C ILE A 204 3.60 10.48 -18.09
N ASP A 205 3.19 10.31 -16.85
CA ASP A 205 2.99 9.00 -16.22
C ASP A 205 1.61 8.44 -16.60
N GLU A 206 1.58 7.38 -17.41
CA GLU A 206 0.35 6.67 -17.79
C GLU A 206 0.34 5.20 -17.30
N PRO A 207 0.46 4.95 -15.97
CA PRO A 207 0.45 3.59 -15.43
C PRO A 207 -0.90 2.88 -15.60
N ILE A 208 -2.00 3.57 -15.89
CA ILE A 208 -3.26 2.89 -16.17
C ILE A 208 -3.16 1.95 -17.38
N LEU A 209 -2.20 2.17 -18.29
CA LEU A 209 -1.98 1.35 -19.47
C LEU A 209 -1.48 -0.07 -19.17
N VAL A 210 -1.02 -0.33 -17.93
CA VAL A 210 -0.62 -1.68 -17.51
C VAL A 210 -1.77 -2.51 -16.93
N THR A 211 -2.97 -1.93 -16.86
CA THR A 211 -4.21 -2.61 -16.43
C THR A 211 -4.97 -3.20 -17.63
N ASP A 212 -6.08 -3.90 -17.38
CA ASP A 212 -6.96 -4.39 -18.45
C ASP A 212 -7.67 -3.21 -19.14
N LEU A 213 -7.38 -3.00 -20.42
CA LEU A 213 -7.95 -1.92 -21.22
C LEU A 213 -9.05 -2.43 -22.14
N SER A 214 -10.18 -1.72 -22.15
CA SER A 214 -11.21 -1.91 -23.18
C SER A 214 -10.81 -1.24 -24.49
N GLN A 215 -11.49 -1.59 -25.59
CA GLN A 215 -11.32 -0.89 -26.87
C GLN A 215 -11.66 0.60 -26.78
N GLN A 216 -12.61 0.97 -25.91
CA GLN A 216 -12.94 2.38 -25.66
C GLN A 216 -11.81 3.11 -24.94
N ASP A 217 -11.15 2.46 -23.98
CA ASP A 217 -9.97 3.01 -23.29
C ASP A 217 -8.84 3.27 -24.28
N ILE A 218 -8.56 2.32 -25.17
CA ILE A 218 -7.51 2.43 -26.19
C ILE A 218 -7.85 3.53 -27.20
N ALA A 219 -9.10 3.64 -27.65
CA ALA A 219 -9.53 4.71 -28.54
C ALA A 219 -9.37 6.09 -27.88
N LEU A 220 -9.83 6.22 -26.63
CA LEU A 220 -9.69 7.45 -25.85
C LEU A 220 -8.22 7.82 -25.62
N PHE A 221 -7.36 6.85 -25.29
CA PHE A 221 -5.92 7.07 -25.17
C PHE A 221 -5.32 7.68 -26.43
N ASN A 222 -5.65 7.11 -27.60
CA ASN A 222 -5.19 7.62 -28.89
C ASN A 222 -5.71 9.04 -29.15
N GLU A 223 -7.01 9.29 -28.95
CA GLU A 223 -7.60 10.61 -29.17
C GLU A 223 -6.97 11.69 -28.28
N LEU A 224 -6.81 11.41 -26.99
CA LEU A 224 -6.19 12.33 -26.03
C LEU A 224 -4.79 12.71 -26.47
N TYR A 225 -3.93 11.72 -26.75
CA TYR A 225 -2.52 11.99 -26.98
C TYR A 225 -2.18 12.41 -28.41
N GLN A 226 -3.00 12.07 -29.42
CA GLN A 226 -2.90 12.72 -30.73
C GLN A 226 -3.10 14.23 -30.62
N ALA A 227 -4.10 14.66 -29.84
CA ALA A 227 -4.39 16.08 -29.64
C ALA A 227 -3.40 16.77 -28.71
N ILE A 228 -3.08 16.19 -27.55
CA ILE A 228 -2.17 16.78 -26.56
C ILE A 228 -0.77 17.01 -27.16
N LEU A 229 -0.27 16.04 -27.92
CA LEU A 229 1.10 16.10 -28.47
C LEU A 229 1.21 16.98 -29.71
N SER A 230 0.11 17.49 -30.27
CA SER A 230 0.16 18.36 -31.46
C SER A 230 0.86 19.70 -31.20
N VAL A 231 0.98 20.12 -29.94
CA VAL A 231 1.59 21.41 -29.54
C VAL A 231 3.01 21.27 -28.99
N LYS A 232 3.56 20.05 -28.88
CA LYS A 232 4.84 19.82 -28.16
C LYS A 232 6.04 20.55 -28.76
N GLY A 233 5.97 20.90 -30.05
CA GLY A 233 7.00 21.67 -30.74
C GLY A 233 8.38 21.02 -30.61
N LYS A 234 9.32 21.73 -29.95
CA LYS A 234 10.69 21.25 -29.71
C LYS A 234 10.87 20.47 -28.41
N THR A 235 9.94 20.61 -27.47
CA THR A 235 10.02 19.91 -26.19
C THR A 235 9.62 18.46 -26.40
N LYS A 236 10.47 17.55 -25.92
CA LYS A 236 10.26 16.11 -26.06
C LYS A 236 9.35 15.61 -24.96
N VAL A 237 8.53 14.62 -25.28
CA VAL A 237 7.62 14.00 -24.31
C VAL A 237 7.92 12.51 -24.22
N VAL A 238 8.19 12.04 -23.00
CA VAL A 238 8.23 10.61 -22.69
C VAL A 238 6.94 10.21 -21.99
N LEU A 239 6.28 9.18 -22.52
CA LEU A 239 5.22 8.49 -21.78
C LEU A 239 5.87 7.42 -20.92
N GLN A 240 5.63 7.43 -19.62
CA GLN A 240 6.19 6.48 -18.67
C GLN A 240 5.10 5.55 -18.13
N THR A 241 5.33 4.24 -18.25
CA THR A 241 4.51 3.19 -17.62
C THR A 241 5.32 2.43 -16.59
N TYR A 242 4.66 1.79 -15.63
CA TYR A 242 5.30 0.99 -14.58
C TYR A 242 4.33 0.02 -13.92
N PHE A 243 4.86 -0.94 -13.16
CA PHE A 243 4.14 -1.98 -12.40
C PHE A 243 3.55 -3.12 -13.22
N GLY A 244 3.82 -3.17 -14.52
CA GLY A 244 3.32 -4.20 -15.42
C GLY A 244 3.69 -3.93 -16.87
N ASP A 245 2.99 -4.58 -17.78
CA ASP A 245 3.20 -4.46 -19.23
C ASP A 245 1.95 -3.93 -19.96
N VAL A 246 2.20 -3.34 -21.13
CA VAL A 246 1.21 -2.63 -21.96
C VAL A 246 0.63 -3.52 -23.07
N ARG A 247 0.48 -4.83 -22.82
CA ARG A 247 0.14 -5.82 -23.87
C ARG A 247 -1.13 -5.49 -24.67
N ASP A 248 -2.09 -4.78 -24.08
CA ASP A 248 -3.35 -4.43 -24.74
C ASP A 248 -3.21 -3.29 -25.76
N CYS A 249 -2.21 -2.41 -25.61
CA CYS A 249 -2.09 -1.19 -26.40
C CYS A 249 -0.66 -0.91 -26.89
N TYR A 250 0.21 -1.92 -26.92
CA TYR A 250 1.63 -1.74 -27.27
C TYR A 250 1.79 -1.06 -28.64
N LYS A 251 1.03 -1.48 -29.65
CA LYS A 251 1.13 -0.98 -31.02
C LYS A 251 0.67 0.47 -31.13
N GLU A 252 -0.43 0.79 -30.46
CA GLU A 252 -1.01 2.12 -30.36
C GLU A 252 -0.03 3.07 -29.65
N LEU A 253 0.52 2.63 -28.52
CA LEU A 253 1.49 3.38 -27.73
C LEU A 253 2.73 3.75 -28.55
N VAL A 254 3.32 2.78 -29.27
CA VAL A 254 4.53 3.05 -30.08
C VAL A 254 4.23 3.86 -31.34
N ALA A 255 2.99 3.87 -31.83
CA ALA A 255 2.58 4.66 -32.99
C ALA A 255 2.32 6.14 -32.66
N LEU A 256 1.96 6.46 -31.42
CA LEU A 256 1.71 7.84 -30.99
C LEU A 256 2.98 8.70 -31.04
N PRO A 257 2.85 10.03 -31.23
CA PRO A 257 3.98 10.93 -31.44
C PRO A 257 4.74 11.27 -30.15
N PHE A 258 4.91 10.32 -29.23
CA PHE A 258 5.86 10.45 -28.12
C PHE A 258 7.31 10.37 -28.63
N ASP A 259 8.23 11.06 -27.98
CA ASP A 259 9.67 11.02 -28.28
C ASP A 259 10.39 9.93 -27.50
N GLY A 260 9.82 9.54 -26.35
CA GLY A 260 10.29 8.43 -25.56
C GLY A 260 9.15 7.61 -24.99
N ILE A 261 9.42 6.33 -24.72
CA ILE A 261 8.48 5.42 -24.06
C ILE A 261 9.23 4.71 -22.95
N GLY A 262 8.70 4.81 -21.72
CA GLY A 262 9.18 4.12 -20.54
C GLY A 262 8.40 2.84 -20.30
N LEU A 263 9.12 1.72 -20.30
CA LEU A 263 8.56 0.39 -20.08
C LEU A 263 9.25 -0.29 -18.90
N ASP A 264 8.47 -1.00 -18.10
CA ASP A 264 8.96 -1.73 -16.92
C ASP A 264 9.33 -3.16 -17.33
N PHE A 265 10.61 -3.52 -17.12
CA PHE A 265 11.15 -4.85 -17.37
C PHE A 265 11.40 -5.65 -16.08
N VAL A 266 11.02 -5.11 -14.92
CA VAL A 266 11.06 -5.78 -13.62
C VAL A 266 9.71 -6.43 -13.32
N GLU A 267 8.62 -5.67 -13.39
CA GLU A 267 7.26 -6.17 -13.15
C GLU A 267 6.52 -6.50 -14.45
N GLY A 268 6.93 -5.94 -15.58
CA GLY A 268 6.32 -6.16 -16.89
C GLY A 268 6.73 -7.49 -17.52
N LYS A 269 6.02 -8.56 -17.16
CA LYS A 269 6.32 -9.94 -17.56
C LYS A 269 6.32 -10.14 -19.08
N GLN A 270 5.42 -9.47 -19.80
CA GLN A 270 5.36 -9.55 -21.26
C GLN A 270 6.18 -8.45 -21.96
N THR A 271 6.76 -7.50 -21.23
CA THR A 271 7.41 -6.32 -21.85
C THR A 271 8.51 -6.71 -22.84
N LEU A 272 9.39 -7.65 -22.48
CA LEU A 272 10.44 -8.12 -23.39
C LEU A 272 9.86 -8.85 -24.60
N ALA A 273 8.87 -9.72 -24.39
CA ALA A 273 8.22 -10.45 -25.48
C ALA A 273 7.48 -9.49 -26.45
N LEU A 274 6.79 -8.48 -25.93
CA LEU A 274 6.15 -7.43 -26.74
C LEU A 274 7.18 -6.71 -27.61
N LEU A 275 8.32 -6.33 -27.03
CA LEU A 275 9.42 -5.70 -27.75
C LEU A 275 10.02 -6.62 -28.83
N GLU A 276 10.26 -7.90 -28.49
CA GLU A 276 10.86 -8.87 -29.41
C GLU A 276 9.96 -9.18 -30.61
N ASN A 277 8.65 -9.28 -30.37
CA ASN A 277 7.63 -9.65 -31.35
C ASN A 277 7.15 -8.49 -32.22
N ASN A 278 7.14 -7.26 -31.71
CA ASN A 278 6.60 -6.10 -32.42
C ASN A 278 7.66 -5.08 -32.85
N GLY A 279 8.89 -5.17 -32.32
CA GLY A 279 9.96 -4.19 -32.56
C GLY A 279 9.72 -2.87 -31.83
N PHE A 280 10.64 -1.91 -32.00
CA PHE A 280 10.54 -0.57 -31.42
C PHE A 280 10.87 0.50 -32.47
N PRO A 281 10.15 1.65 -32.51
CA PRO A 281 10.42 2.70 -33.49
C PRO A 281 11.83 3.29 -33.36
N VAL A 282 12.52 3.44 -34.50
CA VAL A 282 13.92 3.91 -34.55
C VAL A 282 14.08 5.40 -34.23
N ASP A 283 13.01 6.18 -34.36
CA ASP A 283 12.92 7.61 -34.06
C ASP A 283 12.68 7.89 -32.57
N LYS A 284 12.30 6.88 -31.79
CA LYS A 284 11.96 7.02 -30.36
C LYS A 284 13.08 6.54 -29.46
N VAL A 285 13.05 7.00 -28.21
CA VAL A 285 13.96 6.57 -27.13
C VAL A 285 13.23 5.62 -26.18
N LEU A 286 13.78 4.42 -25.98
CA LEU A 286 13.27 3.48 -24.98
C LEU A 286 13.90 3.80 -23.63
N PHE A 287 13.08 4.17 -22.64
CA PHE A 287 13.47 4.28 -21.24
C PHE A 287 13.23 2.92 -20.57
N ALA A 288 14.26 2.09 -20.52
CA ALA A 288 14.15 0.72 -20.02
C ALA A 288 14.24 0.68 -18.49
N GLY A 289 13.10 0.45 -17.85
CA GLY A 289 12.99 0.30 -16.41
C GLY A 289 13.56 -1.03 -15.92
N VAL A 290 14.82 -1.04 -15.48
CA VAL A 290 15.57 -2.26 -15.11
C VAL A 290 16.16 -2.23 -13.70
N VAL A 291 16.19 -1.06 -13.07
CA VAL A 291 16.56 -0.93 -11.65
C VAL A 291 15.29 -0.90 -10.81
N ASN A 292 15.08 -1.93 -9.98
CA ASN A 292 13.84 -2.12 -9.23
C ASN A 292 13.54 -0.93 -8.31
N GLY A 293 12.45 -0.20 -8.55
CA GLY A 293 12.00 0.92 -7.72
C GLY A 293 11.01 0.56 -6.61
N LYS A 294 10.60 -0.72 -6.49
CA LYS A 294 9.67 -1.26 -5.47
C LYS A 294 10.33 -2.16 -4.43
N ASN A 295 11.59 -2.55 -4.64
CA ASN A 295 12.31 -3.44 -3.74
C ASN A 295 13.74 -2.97 -3.48
N ILE A 296 14.32 -3.44 -2.38
CA ILE A 296 15.57 -2.90 -1.80
C ILE A 296 16.79 -3.76 -2.09
N TRP A 297 16.67 -4.83 -2.86
CA TRP A 297 17.81 -5.66 -3.21
C TRP A 297 18.74 -4.94 -4.19
N LYS A 298 20.04 -5.19 -4.02
CA LYS A 298 21.08 -4.79 -4.97
C LYS A 298 20.76 -5.39 -6.34
N ASN A 299 20.94 -4.61 -7.40
CA ASN A 299 20.75 -5.07 -8.76
C ASN A 299 21.87 -6.06 -9.17
N ASP A 300 21.51 -7.21 -9.74
CA ASP A 300 22.47 -8.13 -10.36
C ASP A 300 22.86 -7.62 -11.75
N TYR A 301 24.06 -7.04 -11.85
CA TYR A 301 24.50 -6.36 -13.07
C TYR A 301 24.61 -7.31 -14.25
N LYS A 302 24.99 -8.58 -14.04
CA LYS A 302 25.07 -9.54 -15.15
C LYS A 302 23.69 -9.85 -15.72
N LYS A 303 22.68 -10.05 -14.86
CA LYS A 303 21.29 -10.25 -15.31
C LYS A 303 20.78 -9.02 -16.07
N THR A 304 20.99 -7.84 -15.51
CA THR A 304 20.56 -6.57 -16.12
C THR A 304 21.26 -6.27 -17.45
N LEU A 305 22.58 -6.43 -17.54
CA LEU A 305 23.34 -6.24 -18.78
C LEU A 305 22.93 -7.25 -19.85
N THR A 306 22.64 -8.50 -19.47
CA THR A 306 22.12 -9.52 -20.39
C THR A 306 20.76 -9.12 -20.96
N LEU A 307 19.85 -8.64 -20.11
CA LEU A 307 18.55 -8.12 -20.52
C LEU A 307 18.70 -6.91 -21.46
N LEU A 308 19.53 -5.94 -21.09
CA LEU A 308 19.76 -4.73 -21.90
C LEU A 308 20.40 -5.06 -23.25
N ALA A 309 21.24 -6.09 -23.33
CA ALA A 309 21.79 -6.57 -24.60
C ALA A 309 20.69 -7.09 -25.53
N LYS A 310 19.68 -7.81 -25.02
CA LYS A 310 18.50 -8.24 -25.80
C LYS A 310 17.66 -7.05 -26.23
N ILE A 311 17.38 -6.12 -25.31
CA ILE A 311 16.61 -4.91 -25.59
C ILE A 311 17.27 -4.08 -26.71
N LYS A 312 18.60 -3.91 -26.67
CA LYS A 312 19.36 -3.13 -27.65
C LYS A 312 19.31 -3.69 -29.07
N GLN A 313 19.02 -5.00 -29.23
CA GLN A 313 18.80 -5.60 -30.55
C GLN A 313 17.49 -5.13 -31.20
N LYS A 314 16.53 -4.64 -30.40
CA LYS A 314 15.19 -4.23 -30.84
C LYS A 314 14.95 -2.73 -30.74
N ALA A 315 15.63 -2.05 -29.82
CA ALA A 315 15.56 -0.60 -29.62
C ALA A 315 16.97 0.01 -29.67
N ALA A 316 17.25 0.77 -30.74
CA ALA A 316 18.57 1.37 -30.97
C ALA A 316 18.91 2.49 -29.96
N ASN A 317 17.92 3.31 -29.61
CA ASN A 317 18.06 4.41 -28.65
C ASN A 317 17.56 3.97 -27.28
N LEU A 318 18.48 3.84 -26.32
CA LEU A 318 18.21 3.26 -25.02
C LEU A 318 18.65 4.20 -23.90
N VAL A 319 17.83 4.28 -22.86
CA VAL A 319 18.12 4.93 -21.58
C VAL A 319 17.90 3.90 -20.48
N VAL A 320 18.88 3.74 -19.59
CA VAL A 320 18.74 2.87 -18.41
C VAL A 320 17.93 3.62 -17.37
N ASN A 321 16.81 3.07 -16.93
CA ASN A 321 15.86 3.75 -16.05
C ASN A 321 15.55 2.90 -14.81
N THR A 322 15.02 3.55 -13.78
CA THR A 322 14.32 2.84 -12.69
C THR A 322 13.04 2.22 -13.23
N SER A 323 12.60 1.09 -12.66
CA SER A 323 11.38 0.40 -13.11
C SER A 323 10.11 1.18 -12.79
N CYS A 324 10.13 1.95 -11.72
CA CYS A 324 9.11 2.92 -11.31
C CYS A 324 9.79 4.06 -10.52
N SER A 325 8.99 4.98 -9.96
CA SER A 325 9.52 5.98 -9.01
C SER A 325 10.21 5.31 -7.81
N LEU A 326 11.31 5.90 -7.34
CA LEU A 326 12.01 5.47 -6.12
C LEU A 326 11.27 5.89 -4.84
N LEU A 327 10.07 6.48 -4.96
CA LEU A 327 9.16 6.74 -3.84
C LEU A 327 8.88 5.49 -2.98
N HIS A 328 8.92 4.30 -3.59
CA HIS A 328 8.55 3.04 -2.95
C HIS A 328 9.71 2.30 -2.27
N VAL A 329 10.91 2.89 -2.26
CA VAL A 329 12.06 2.39 -1.51
C VAL A 329 12.54 3.42 -0.49
N PRO A 330 13.27 3.00 0.54
CA PRO A 330 13.79 3.93 1.53
C PRO A 330 14.84 4.87 0.94
N TYR A 331 15.23 5.88 1.72
CA TYR A 331 16.13 6.93 1.22
C TYR A 331 17.57 6.46 1.00
N THR A 332 18.23 5.93 2.05
CA THR A 332 19.67 5.60 2.01
C THR A 332 20.05 4.55 3.05
N LEU A 333 20.98 3.65 2.71
CA LEU A 333 21.58 2.69 3.64
C LEU A 333 22.57 3.35 4.62
N GLN A 334 22.99 4.59 4.37
CA GLN A 334 23.98 5.29 5.20
C GLN A 334 23.55 5.37 6.67
N ASN A 335 22.26 5.45 6.94
CA ASN A 335 21.71 5.61 8.28
C ASN A 335 21.37 4.28 8.99
N GLU A 336 21.67 3.15 8.36
CA GLU A 336 21.45 1.81 8.91
C GLU A 336 22.72 1.31 9.62
N THR A 337 22.78 1.50 10.93
CA THR A 337 23.97 1.20 11.73
C THR A 337 23.94 -0.19 12.36
N LYS A 338 22.75 -0.79 12.49
CA LYS A 338 22.55 -2.14 13.05
C LYS A 338 22.59 -3.27 12.03
N LEU A 339 22.49 -2.97 10.73
CA LEU A 339 22.65 -3.98 9.69
C LEU A 339 24.10 -4.43 9.61
N THR A 340 24.33 -5.75 9.47
CA THR A 340 25.68 -6.28 9.29
C THR A 340 26.29 -5.81 7.95
N ILE A 341 27.62 -5.84 7.85
CA ILE A 341 28.32 -5.50 6.59
C ILE A 341 27.81 -6.37 5.43
N GLN A 342 27.55 -7.66 5.69
CA GLN A 342 27.01 -8.57 4.70
C GLN A 342 25.60 -8.17 4.28
N GLN A 343 24.69 -7.92 5.22
CA GLN A 343 23.32 -7.49 4.90
C GLN A 343 23.32 -6.20 4.06
N ARG A 344 24.08 -5.19 4.48
CA ARG A 344 24.19 -3.92 3.75
C ARG A 344 24.70 -4.09 2.32
N ALA A 345 25.61 -5.03 2.08
CA ALA A 345 26.14 -5.29 0.74
C ALA A 345 25.07 -5.76 -0.25
N TYR A 346 24.07 -6.50 0.21
CA TYR A 346 22.96 -7.03 -0.60
C TYR A 346 21.82 -6.03 -0.84
N PHE A 347 21.86 -4.85 -0.23
CA PHE A 347 20.81 -3.86 -0.35
C PHE A 347 21.24 -2.66 -1.21
N ALA A 348 20.23 -2.00 -1.78
CA ALA A 348 20.32 -0.69 -2.40
C ALA A 348 19.01 0.06 -2.15
N PHE A 349 19.07 1.16 -1.40
CA PHE A 349 17.94 2.08 -1.23
C PHE A 349 18.00 3.15 -2.34
N ALA A 350 17.22 4.23 -2.27
CA ALA A 350 17.13 5.19 -3.37
C ALA A 350 18.50 5.80 -3.75
N GLN A 351 19.30 6.22 -2.77
CA GLN A 351 20.63 6.78 -3.03
C GLN A 351 21.58 5.76 -3.67
N GLU A 352 21.57 4.52 -3.19
CA GLU A 352 22.41 3.47 -3.79
C GLU A 352 21.92 3.05 -5.19
N LYS A 353 20.62 3.13 -5.47
CA LYS A 353 20.08 2.90 -6.82
C LYS A 353 20.51 3.95 -7.83
N LEU A 354 20.78 5.19 -7.40
CA LEU A 354 21.41 6.19 -8.27
C LEU A 354 22.83 5.76 -8.68
N GLN A 355 23.59 5.19 -7.74
CA GLN A 355 24.90 4.62 -8.03
C GLN A 355 24.78 3.40 -8.96
N GLU A 356 23.82 2.51 -8.76
CA GLU A 356 23.57 1.38 -9.66
C GLU A 356 23.30 1.84 -11.10
N LEU A 357 22.47 2.87 -11.27
CA LEU A 357 22.22 3.45 -12.59
C LEU A 357 23.51 4.00 -13.23
N ALA A 358 24.30 4.76 -12.48
CA ALA A 358 25.56 5.32 -12.98
C ALA A 358 26.55 4.22 -13.40
N GLU A 359 26.70 3.17 -12.57
CA GLU A 359 27.56 2.02 -12.85
C GLU A 359 27.08 1.23 -14.08
N LEU A 360 25.78 0.90 -14.16
CA LEU A 360 25.20 0.24 -15.34
C LEU A 360 25.37 1.09 -16.62
N GLY A 361 25.17 2.41 -16.50
CA GLY A 361 25.34 3.35 -17.61
C GLY A 361 26.77 3.40 -18.14
N GLN A 362 27.77 3.26 -17.26
CA GLN A 362 29.18 3.11 -17.61
C GLN A 362 29.46 1.75 -18.24
N LEU A 363 29.04 0.65 -17.60
CA LEU A 363 29.32 -0.72 -18.03
C LEU A 363 28.81 -0.99 -19.46
N LEU A 364 27.67 -0.42 -19.85
CA LEU A 364 27.14 -0.56 -21.21
C LEU A 364 27.98 0.10 -22.32
N ASN A 365 28.88 1.01 -21.95
CA ASN A 365 29.82 1.63 -22.88
C ASN A 365 31.16 0.87 -22.96
N GLU A 366 31.39 -0.09 -22.07
CA GLU A 366 32.65 -0.83 -22.01
C GLU A 366 32.59 -2.05 -22.94
N ALA A 367 33.67 -2.28 -23.69
CA ALA A 367 33.79 -3.45 -24.57
C ALA A 367 33.89 -4.77 -23.77
N ASN A 368 34.44 -4.70 -22.56
CA ASN A 368 34.57 -5.85 -21.66
C ASN A 368 34.23 -5.46 -20.21
N PRO A 369 32.92 -5.47 -19.85
CA PRO A 369 32.44 -5.16 -18.50
C PRO A 369 33.04 -6.04 -17.40
N ASP A 370 33.49 -7.27 -17.73
CA ASP A 370 34.06 -8.21 -16.76
C ASP A 370 35.37 -7.69 -16.14
N ASN A 371 36.03 -6.70 -16.77
CA ASN A 371 37.24 -6.07 -16.23
C ASN A 371 36.95 -4.93 -15.24
N ASN A 372 35.72 -4.40 -15.22
CA ASN A 372 35.33 -3.28 -14.38
C ASN A 372 35.26 -3.68 -12.89
N ALA A 373 35.80 -2.83 -12.02
CA ALA A 373 35.84 -3.11 -10.58
C ALA A 373 34.43 -3.20 -9.93
N ALA A 374 33.49 -2.33 -10.32
CA ALA A 374 32.13 -2.35 -9.80
C ALA A 374 31.40 -3.63 -10.23
N TYR A 375 31.55 -4.04 -11.48
CA TYR A 375 31.00 -5.31 -11.97
C TYR A 375 31.61 -6.51 -11.23
N LYS A 376 32.94 -6.58 -11.08
CA LYS A 376 33.60 -7.66 -10.31
C LYS A 376 33.10 -7.73 -8.87
N ALA A 377 32.96 -6.59 -8.20
CA ALA A 377 32.44 -6.52 -6.83
C ALA A 377 30.99 -7.02 -6.76
N ASN A 378 30.13 -6.58 -7.69
CA ASN A 378 28.74 -7.02 -7.81
C ASN A 378 28.65 -8.54 -8.05
N GLN A 379 29.42 -9.08 -8.99
CA GLN A 379 29.39 -10.51 -9.29
C GLN A 379 30.00 -11.37 -8.17
N THR A 380 30.98 -10.84 -7.43
CA THR A 380 31.51 -11.49 -6.23
C THR A 380 30.45 -11.59 -5.13
N LEU A 381 29.53 -10.62 -5.04
CA LEU A 381 28.42 -10.67 -4.09
C LEU A 381 27.42 -11.79 -4.47
N PHE A 382 26.98 -11.84 -5.73
CA PHE A 382 25.97 -12.82 -6.18
C PHE A 382 26.47 -14.25 -6.36
N THR A 383 27.79 -14.48 -6.34
CA THR A 383 28.40 -15.82 -6.38
C THR A 383 28.64 -16.40 -4.98
N ARG A 384 28.52 -15.60 -3.93
CA ARG A 384 28.61 -16.06 -2.54
C ARG A 384 27.27 -16.62 -2.07
N GLU A 385 27.33 -17.62 -1.21
CA GLU A 385 26.13 -18.07 -0.50
C GLU A 385 25.69 -17.02 0.52
N ARG A 386 24.40 -16.64 0.49
CA ARG A 386 23.81 -15.74 1.48
C ARG A 386 23.44 -16.54 2.72
N GLU A 387 23.77 -16.01 3.90
CA GLU A 387 23.38 -16.61 5.17
C GLU A 387 21.86 -16.68 5.34
N GLY A 388 21.39 -17.64 6.12
CA GLY A 388 19.96 -17.79 6.46
C GLY A 388 19.25 -18.90 5.71
N ALA A 389 19.95 -19.75 4.97
CA ALA A 389 19.37 -20.99 4.43
C ALA A 389 18.99 -21.96 5.57
N ASN A 390 17.81 -22.57 5.48
CA ASN A 390 17.32 -23.56 6.43
C ASN A 390 16.72 -24.76 5.69
N GLN A 391 17.51 -25.82 5.55
CA GLN A 391 17.10 -27.01 4.81
C GLN A 391 15.86 -27.69 5.41
N ALA A 392 15.68 -27.67 6.73
CA ALA A 392 14.52 -28.26 7.39
C ALA A 392 13.23 -27.51 7.03
N VAL A 393 13.26 -26.18 6.94
CA VAL A 393 12.13 -25.37 6.49
C VAL A 393 11.78 -25.70 5.04
N ARG A 394 12.78 -25.74 4.15
CA ARG A 394 12.57 -26.09 2.73
C ARG A 394 11.96 -27.47 2.56
N GLN A 395 12.43 -28.46 3.33
CA GLN A 395 11.86 -29.82 3.34
C GLN A 395 10.41 -29.83 3.82
N LYS A 396 10.07 -29.07 4.87
CA LYS A 396 8.68 -28.94 5.34
C LYS A 396 7.76 -28.34 4.27
N VAL A 397 8.19 -27.28 3.59
CA VAL A 397 7.42 -26.68 2.49
C VAL A 397 7.26 -27.65 1.33
N ALA A 398 8.31 -28.36 0.95
CA ALA A 398 8.26 -29.37 -0.12
C ALA A 398 7.37 -30.58 0.22
N ALA A 399 7.14 -30.86 1.51
CA ALA A 399 6.31 -31.96 1.98
C ALA A 399 4.81 -31.61 2.13
N LEU A 400 4.42 -30.34 1.91
CA LEU A 400 3.02 -29.92 1.97
C LEU A 400 2.17 -30.67 0.94
N LYS A 401 1.02 -31.16 1.38
CA LYS A 401 0.01 -31.87 0.55
C LYS A 401 -1.34 -31.17 0.65
N GLU A 402 -2.28 -31.51 -0.24
CA GLU A 402 -3.60 -30.87 -0.30
C GLU A 402 -4.36 -30.90 1.04
N SER A 403 -4.20 -31.96 1.82
CA SER A 403 -4.82 -32.08 3.14
C SER A 403 -4.29 -31.07 4.16
N ASP A 404 -3.10 -30.50 3.97
CA ASP A 404 -2.57 -29.46 4.86
C ASP A 404 -3.26 -28.10 4.66
N PHE A 405 -4.03 -27.92 3.58
CA PHE A 405 -4.76 -26.69 3.25
C PHE A 405 -6.27 -26.82 3.45
N THR A 406 -6.75 -27.95 3.97
CA THR A 406 -8.18 -28.24 4.09
C THR A 406 -8.56 -28.49 5.54
N ARG A 407 -9.47 -27.66 6.06
CA ARG A 407 -10.00 -27.85 7.41
C ARG A 407 -11.12 -28.89 7.42
N LEU A 408 -11.08 -29.78 8.41
CA LEU A 408 -12.12 -30.80 8.63
C LEU A 408 -12.74 -30.65 10.03
N PRO A 409 -14.07 -30.90 10.19
CA PRO A 409 -15.04 -31.21 9.13
C PRO A 409 -15.34 -29.97 8.25
N GLU A 410 -16.22 -30.13 7.26
CA GLU A 410 -16.64 -29.04 6.37
C GLU A 410 -17.35 -27.90 7.12
N PHE A 411 -17.36 -26.71 6.51
CA PHE A 411 -17.84 -25.46 7.10
C PHE A 411 -19.18 -25.58 7.84
N SER A 412 -20.21 -26.17 7.21
CA SER A 412 -21.56 -26.29 7.80
C SER A 412 -21.59 -27.06 9.11
N VAL A 413 -20.76 -28.10 9.24
CA VAL A 413 -20.65 -28.90 10.48
C VAL A 413 -19.92 -28.11 11.55
N ARG A 414 -18.89 -27.34 11.17
CA ARG A 414 -18.15 -26.47 12.10
C ARG A 414 -19.01 -25.32 12.59
N GLU A 415 -19.74 -24.66 11.69
CA GLU A 415 -20.67 -23.57 12.00
C GLU A 415 -21.68 -24.01 13.07
N ALA A 416 -22.27 -25.20 12.91
CA ALA A 416 -23.19 -25.76 13.90
C ALA A 416 -22.51 -26.07 15.26
N ALA A 417 -21.29 -26.61 15.23
CA ALA A 417 -20.51 -26.88 16.44
C ALA A 417 -20.15 -25.59 17.19
N GLN A 418 -19.74 -24.55 16.46
CA GLN A 418 -19.37 -23.24 17.00
C GLN A 418 -20.58 -22.53 17.60
N LYS A 419 -21.73 -22.51 16.91
CA LYS A 419 -22.98 -21.93 17.45
C LYS A 419 -23.38 -22.58 18.76
N LYS A 420 -23.23 -23.91 18.87
CA LYS A 420 -23.48 -24.64 20.12
C LYS A 420 -22.45 -24.33 21.21
N ALA A 421 -21.17 -24.23 20.85
CA ALA A 421 -20.08 -24.01 21.80
C ALA A 421 -20.10 -22.61 22.40
N PHE A 422 -20.28 -21.57 21.57
CA PHE A 422 -20.24 -20.18 22.02
C PHE A 422 -21.59 -19.65 22.50
N ASN A 423 -22.70 -20.20 22.01
CA ASN A 423 -24.07 -19.77 22.35
C ASN A 423 -24.25 -18.24 22.25
N LEU A 424 -23.70 -17.64 21.18
CA LEU A 424 -23.76 -16.19 20.95
C LEU A 424 -25.19 -15.74 20.63
N PRO A 425 -25.58 -14.52 21.03
CA PRO A 425 -26.86 -13.95 20.61
C PRO A 425 -26.88 -13.66 19.11
N LEU A 426 -28.08 -13.47 18.55
CA LEU A 426 -28.22 -12.89 17.22
C LEU A 426 -27.50 -11.54 17.13
N LEU A 427 -26.90 -11.25 15.98
CA LEU A 427 -26.12 -10.02 15.75
C LEU A 427 -24.99 -9.83 16.77
N PRO A 428 -24.09 -10.82 16.97
CA PRO A 428 -23.02 -10.71 17.98
C PRO A 428 -22.15 -9.47 17.73
N THR A 429 -21.85 -8.76 18.80
CA THR A 429 -21.02 -7.55 18.80
C THR A 429 -19.57 -7.91 19.07
N THR A 430 -18.65 -7.29 18.33
CA THR A 430 -17.22 -7.44 18.56
C THR A 430 -16.47 -6.19 18.08
N THR A 431 -15.17 -6.15 18.34
CA THR A 431 -14.26 -5.20 17.71
C THR A 431 -13.18 -5.96 16.91
N ILE A 432 -12.38 -5.21 16.15
CA ILE A 432 -11.42 -5.81 15.22
C ILE A 432 -10.12 -6.25 15.89
N GLY A 433 -9.65 -5.57 16.95
CA GLY A 433 -8.41 -5.94 17.62
C GLY A 433 -7.83 -4.82 18.47
N SER A 434 -7.05 -3.94 17.84
CA SER A 434 -6.35 -2.87 18.56
C SER A 434 -7.29 -1.86 19.25
N PHE A 435 -6.90 -1.43 20.45
CA PHE A 435 -7.48 -0.30 21.19
C PHE A 435 -6.54 0.93 21.13
N PRO A 436 -6.99 2.12 21.57
CA PRO A 436 -6.19 3.35 21.55
C PRO A 436 -4.76 3.18 22.05
N GLN A 437 -3.79 3.51 21.20
CA GLN A 437 -2.37 3.47 21.57
C GLN A 437 -1.97 4.79 22.24
N THR A 438 -2.36 4.95 23.50
CA THR A 438 -2.20 6.17 24.30
C THR A 438 -0.73 6.60 24.47
N PRO A 439 -0.47 7.88 24.86
CA PRO A 439 0.89 8.37 25.07
C PRO A 439 1.73 7.53 26.04
N ASP A 440 1.13 7.03 27.12
CA ASP A 440 1.79 6.16 28.11
C ASP A 440 2.12 4.78 27.54
N VAL A 441 1.25 4.15 26.73
CA VAL A 441 1.56 2.89 26.03
C VAL A 441 2.75 3.06 25.09
N ARG A 442 2.77 4.14 24.30
CA ARG A 442 3.88 4.44 23.39
C ARG A 442 5.17 4.74 24.16
N LEU A 443 5.08 5.47 25.27
CA LEU A 443 6.21 5.78 26.14
C LEU A 443 6.79 4.52 26.78
N ASN A 444 5.94 3.63 27.32
CA ASN A 444 6.32 2.36 27.92
C ASN A 444 7.11 1.50 26.92
N ARG A 445 6.60 1.37 25.69
CA ARG A 445 7.31 0.67 24.60
C ARG A 445 8.64 1.33 24.25
N ALA A 446 8.68 2.66 24.19
CA ALA A 446 9.91 3.39 23.90
C ALA A 446 10.98 3.18 24.99
N LYS A 447 10.60 3.21 26.27
CA LYS A 447 11.48 2.92 27.41
C LYS A 447 12.04 1.50 27.33
N PHE A 448 11.18 0.51 27.05
CA PHE A 448 11.61 -0.88 26.88
C PHE A 448 12.59 -1.04 25.72
N LYS A 449 12.30 -0.47 24.54
CA LYS A 449 13.21 -0.51 23.38
C LYS A 449 14.56 0.18 23.62
N LYS A 450 14.64 1.10 24.57
CA LYS A 450 15.89 1.76 25.00
C LYS A 450 16.60 1.06 26.17
N GLY A 451 16.00 0.02 26.74
CA GLY A 451 16.53 -0.66 27.93
C GLY A 451 16.39 0.14 29.23
N GLU A 452 15.52 1.16 29.26
CA GLU A 452 15.26 1.99 30.46
C GLU A 452 14.37 1.27 31.49
N ILE A 453 13.61 0.24 31.06
CA ILE A 453 12.80 -0.64 31.93
C ILE A 453 13.04 -2.10 31.53
N CYS A 454 12.89 -3.03 32.47
CA CYS A 454 13.06 -4.46 32.21
C CYS A 454 11.81 -5.09 31.57
N LEU A 455 11.96 -6.32 31.06
CA LEU A 455 10.85 -7.08 30.46
C LEU A 455 9.67 -7.28 31.41
N ASN A 456 9.94 -7.50 32.71
CA ASN A 456 8.89 -7.69 33.71
C ASN A 456 8.03 -6.43 33.88
N GLU A 457 8.66 -5.27 34.04
CA GLU A 457 7.95 -3.98 34.13
C GLU A 457 7.11 -3.69 32.87
N TYR A 458 7.69 -3.95 31.69
CA TYR A 458 6.99 -3.80 30.42
C TYR A 458 5.75 -4.71 30.32
N THR A 459 5.92 -5.97 30.73
CA THR A 459 4.87 -7.00 30.69
C THR A 459 3.74 -6.69 31.65
N GLU A 460 4.06 -6.31 32.90
CA GLU A 460 3.05 -5.96 33.91
C GLU A 460 2.26 -4.71 33.52
N PHE A 461 2.90 -3.70 32.92
CA PHE A 461 2.18 -2.56 32.36
C PHE A 461 1.18 -2.98 31.27
N ASN A 462 1.60 -3.82 30.32
CA ASN A 462 0.72 -4.29 29.26
C ASN A 462 -0.43 -5.14 29.81
N LYS A 463 -0.17 -6.04 30.78
CA LYS A 463 -1.21 -6.81 31.45
C LYS A 463 -2.22 -5.91 32.15
N LYS A 464 -1.78 -4.85 32.81
CA LYS A 464 -2.69 -3.86 33.40
C LYS A 464 -3.60 -3.22 32.35
N LYS A 465 -3.04 -2.79 31.21
CA LYS A 465 -3.82 -2.22 30.09
C LYS A 465 -4.81 -3.22 29.49
N ILE A 466 -4.40 -4.48 29.36
CA ILE A 466 -5.28 -5.57 28.92
C ILE A 466 -6.45 -5.73 29.90
N ALA A 467 -6.19 -5.74 31.21
CA ALA A 467 -7.25 -5.88 32.21
C ALA A 467 -8.24 -4.71 32.20
N GLU A 468 -7.75 -3.47 32.05
CA GLU A 468 -8.59 -2.28 31.86
C GLU A 468 -9.47 -2.41 30.59
N CYS A 469 -8.88 -2.89 29.48
CA CYS A 469 -9.58 -3.07 28.21
C CYS A 469 -10.64 -4.18 28.26
N ILE A 470 -10.36 -5.32 28.89
CA ILE A 470 -11.32 -6.42 29.07
C ILE A 470 -12.51 -5.93 29.90
N LYS A 471 -12.23 -5.32 31.06
CA LYS A 471 -13.28 -4.79 31.95
C LYS A 471 -14.18 -3.77 31.23
N LEU A 472 -13.59 -2.84 30.49
CA LEU A 472 -14.34 -1.85 29.71
C LEU A 472 -15.29 -2.50 28.70
N GLN A 473 -14.82 -3.50 27.96
CA GLN A 473 -15.65 -4.20 26.96
C GLN A 473 -16.80 -4.99 27.62
N GLU A 474 -16.57 -5.57 28.81
CA GLU A 474 -17.63 -6.20 29.60
C GLU A 474 -18.68 -5.20 30.05
N GLU A 475 -18.26 -4.04 30.57
CA GLU A 475 -19.14 -2.94 31.01
C GLU A 475 -19.98 -2.39 29.85
N ILE A 476 -19.39 -2.22 28.66
CA ILE A 476 -20.10 -1.81 27.44
C ILE A 476 -21.08 -2.90 26.96
N GLY A 477 -20.79 -4.18 27.25
CA GLY A 477 -21.63 -5.31 26.86
C GLY A 477 -21.27 -5.95 25.52
N ILE A 478 -20.00 -5.89 25.10
CA ILE A 478 -19.50 -6.56 23.88
C ILE A 478 -19.57 -8.09 24.04
N ASP A 479 -19.97 -8.82 22.99
CA ASP A 479 -20.17 -10.28 23.05
C ASP A 479 -18.86 -11.08 22.89
N VAL A 480 -17.99 -10.68 21.95
CA VAL A 480 -16.66 -11.29 21.72
C VAL A 480 -15.57 -10.22 21.84
N LEU A 481 -14.66 -10.40 22.79
CA LEU A 481 -13.69 -9.38 23.21
C LEU A 481 -12.35 -9.49 22.48
N VAL A 482 -11.56 -8.45 22.61
CA VAL A 482 -10.15 -8.38 22.17
C VAL A 482 -9.28 -7.89 23.33
N HIS A 483 -7.97 -8.18 23.31
CA HIS A 483 -7.05 -7.72 24.37
C HIS A 483 -6.47 -6.32 24.11
N GLY A 484 -6.67 -5.76 22.91
CA GLY A 484 -6.31 -4.38 22.59
C GLY A 484 -4.88 -4.13 22.10
N GLU A 485 -4.05 -5.17 21.95
CA GLU A 485 -2.73 -5.11 21.28
C GLU A 485 -1.75 -4.03 21.81
N PHE A 486 -1.76 -3.75 23.11
CA PHE A 486 -0.91 -2.73 23.73
C PHE A 486 0.59 -3.04 23.61
N GLU A 487 0.95 -4.31 23.49
CA GLU A 487 2.31 -4.79 23.24
C GLU A 487 2.79 -4.52 21.81
N ARG A 488 1.87 -4.33 20.84
CA ARG A 488 2.20 -4.30 19.41
C ARG A 488 2.37 -2.90 18.85
N ASN A 489 3.51 -2.64 18.21
CA ASN A 489 3.74 -1.38 17.51
C ASN A 489 3.21 -1.38 16.07
N ASP A 490 3.30 -2.51 15.39
CA ASP A 490 2.96 -2.69 14.01
C ASP A 490 2.66 -4.17 13.78
N MET A 491 1.67 -4.48 12.96
CA MET A 491 1.16 -5.84 12.81
C MET A 491 2.07 -6.75 11.98
N VAL A 492 3.12 -6.22 11.34
CA VAL A 492 4.13 -7.04 10.63
C VAL A 492 5.46 -7.00 11.35
N GLU A 493 5.89 -5.83 11.87
CA GLU A 493 7.13 -5.72 12.66
C GLU A 493 7.09 -6.65 13.89
N TYR A 494 5.96 -6.70 14.60
CA TYR A 494 5.80 -7.51 15.81
C TYR A 494 5.96 -9.02 15.56
N PHE A 495 5.41 -9.53 14.45
CA PHE A 495 5.55 -10.93 14.09
C PHE A 495 6.96 -11.24 13.61
N GLY A 496 7.50 -10.41 12.71
CA GLY A 496 8.84 -10.63 12.19
C GLY A 496 9.92 -10.64 13.29
N GLU A 497 9.75 -9.87 14.39
CA GLU A 497 10.68 -9.89 15.54
C GLU A 497 10.76 -11.28 16.22
N SER A 498 9.79 -12.17 15.97
CA SER A 498 9.73 -13.56 16.46
C SER A 498 9.83 -14.60 15.32
N LEU A 499 10.18 -14.17 14.11
CA LEU A 499 10.43 -15.04 12.97
C LEU A 499 11.92 -14.99 12.60
N ASN A 500 12.58 -16.15 12.58
CA ASN A 500 13.87 -16.29 11.93
C ASN A 500 13.74 -15.94 10.45
N GLY A 501 14.83 -15.49 9.84
CA GLY A 501 14.84 -15.10 8.43
C GLY A 501 14.36 -13.67 8.17
N PHE A 502 13.93 -12.91 9.18
CA PHE A 502 13.64 -11.47 9.07
C PHE A 502 14.80 -10.60 9.55
N VAL A 503 14.94 -9.43 8.94
CA VAL A 503 15.89 -8.38 9.32
C VAL A 503 15.14 -7.05 9.43
N PHE A 504 15.54 -6.23 10.39
CA PHE A 504 14.90 -4.96 10.71
C PHE A 504 15.85 -3.79 10.51
N THR A 505 15.28 -2.68 10.08
CA THR A 505 15.99 -1.43 9.82
C THR A 505 15.69 -0.39 10.90
N GLU A 506 16.49 0.68 10.93
CA GLU A 506 16.37 1.79 11.85
C GLU A 506 15.69 2.99 11.21
N LYS A 507 16.05 3.30 9.96
CA LYS A 507 15.70 4.52 9.23
C LYS A 507 15.17 4.27 7.81
N ALA A 508 14.93 3.02 7.44
CA ALA A 508 14.41 2.64 6.13
C ALA A 508 12.90 2.93 5.97
N TRP A 509 12.51 4.20 6.08
CA TRP A 509 11.13 4.66 5.97
C TRP A 509 10.70 4.81 4.51
N VAL A 510 9.48 4.36 4.22
CA VAL A 510 8.80 4.53 2.93
C VAL A 510 7.46 5.22 3.16
N GLN A 511 7.10 6.18 2.32
CA GLN A 511 5.82 6.87 2.42
C GLN A 511 4.68 5.92 2.06
N SER A 512 3.66 5.83 2.93
CA SER A 512 2.44 5.06 2.64
C SER A 512 1.28 5.97 2.27
N TYR A 513 1.02 7.03 3.04
CA TYR A 513 0.07 8.09 2.64
C TYR A 513 0.35 9.37 3.42
N GLY A 514 0.22 10.52 2.77
CA GLY A 514 0.45 11.82 3.42
C GLY A 514 1.76 11.87 4.19
N THR A 515 1.71 12.22 5.47
CA THR A 515 2.89 12.24 6.36
C THR A 515 3.17 10.89 7.05
N ARG A 516 2.34 9.86 6.85
CA ARG A 516 2.57 8.53 7.43
C ARG A 516 3.56 7.74 6.57
N CYS A 517 4.64 7.32 7.22
CA CYS A 517 5.62 6.41 6.65
C CYS A 517 5.52 5.05 7.36
N VAL A 518 5.83 3.99 6.63
CA VAL A 518 6.03 2.63 7.15
C VAL A 518 7.51 2.30 7.07
N LYS A 519 7.94 1.31 7.85
CA LYS A 519 9.33 0.81 7.86
C LYS A 519 9.25 -0.71 7.67
N PRO A 520 9.08 -1.18 6.42
CA PRO A 520 8.86 -2.60 6.13
C PRO A 520 10.02 -3.46 6.66
N PRO A 521 9.74 -4.61 7.30
CA PRO A 521 10.77 -5.61 7.56
C PRO A 521 11.34 -6.16 6.25
N ILE A 522 12.51 -6.80 6.32
CA ILE A 522 13.15 -7.41 5.16
C ILE A 522 13.15 -8.92 5.37
N VAL A 523 12.61 -9.67 4.40
CA VAL A 523 12.79 -11.13 4.36
C VAL A 523 14.21 -11.39 3.90
N TRP A 524 15.09 -11.86 4.78
CA TRP A 524 16.50 -12.09 4.52
C TRP A 524 16.83 -13.55 4.20
N GLY A 525 16.22 -14.48 4.95
CA GLY A 525 16.53 -15.92 4.90
C GLY A 525 15.28 -16.78 4.84
N ASP A 526 15.45 -18.09 5.04
CA ASP A 526 14.34 -19.02 5.17
C ASP A 526 13.66 -18.83 6.54
N ILE A 527 12.34 -18.85 6.55
CA ILE A 527 11.51 -18.35 7.65
C ILE A 527 11.07 -19.48 8.57
N SER A 528 11.24 -19.30 9.88
CA SER A 528 10.69 -20.19 10.89
C SER A 528 10.34 -19.44 12.17
N ARG A 529 9.38 -19.95 12.95
CA ARG A 529 9.03 -19.36 14.24
C ARG A 529 10.15 -19.62 15.25
N SER A 530 10.66 -18.56 15.89
CA SER A 530 11.76 -18.68 16.88
C SER A 530 11.24 -18.90 18.30
N LYS A 531 10.03 -18.42 18.60
CA LYS A 531 9.33 -18.56 19.90
C LYS A 531 7.82 -18.29 19.73
N PRO A 532 6.97 -18.68 20.70
CA PRO A 532 5.59 -18.22 20.75
C PRO A 532 5.51 -16.68 20.72
N ILE A 533 4.54 -16.16 19.98
CA ILE A 533 4.50 -14.74 19.60
C ILE A 533 3.50 -13.98 20.48
N THR A 534 2.29 -14.50 20.60
CA THR A 534 1.08 -13.81 21.11
C THR A 534 0.42 -14.55 22.26
N VAL A 535 0.73 -15.84 22.43
CA VAL A 535 0.08 -16.76 23.38
C VAL A 535 0.00 -16.21 24.81
N GLU A 536 1.07 -15.60 25.32
CA GLU A 536 1.11 -15.12 26.71
C GLU A 536 0.01 -14.08 26.98
N TYR A 537 -0.10 -13.05 26.15
CA TYR A 537 -1.06 -11.98 26.34
C TYR A 537 -2.49 -12.43 26.04
N SER A 538 -2.70 -13.26 25.02
CA SER A 538 -4.03 -13.79 24.71
C SER A 538 -4.54 -14.72 25.82
N LYS A 539 -3.68 -15.61 26.35
CA LYS A 539 -4.03 -16.48 27.49
C LYS A 539 -4.36 -15.67 28.74
N TYR A 540 -3.56 -14.65 29.03
CA TYR A 540 -3.84 -13.75 30.15
C TYR A 540 -5.19 -13.03 29.97
N ALA A 541 -5.46 -12.47 28.78
CA ALA A 541 -6.71 -11.78 28.49
C ALA A 541 -7.92 -12.70 28.65
N GLN A 542 -7.87 -13.93 28.12
CA GLN A 542 -8.93 -14.92 28.29
C GLN A 542 -9.12 -15.34 29.75
N SER A 543 -8.08 -15.33 30.59
CA SER A 543 -8.21 -15.67 32.01
C SER A 543 -8.97 -14.64 32.85
N LEU A 544 -9.24 -13.44 32.30
CA LEU A 544 -9.91 -12.35 33.00
C LEU A 544 -11.43 -12.32 32.80
N THR A 545 -11.97 -13.16 31.91
CA THR A 545 -13.39 -13.15 31.54
C THR A 545 -13.86 -14.52 31.08
N ASP A 546 -15.14 -14.82 31.31
CA ASP A 546 -15.79 -16.02 30.78
C ASP A 546 -16.24 -15.85 29.32
N LYS A 547 -16.25 -14.61 28.79
CA LYS A 547 -16.58 -14.35 27.39
C LYS A 547 -15.41 -14.76 26.47
N PRO A 548 -15.68 -15.15 25.21
CA PRO A 548 -14.61 -15.46 24.27
C PRO A 548 -13.74 -14.23 23.97
N VAL A 549 -12.42 -14.39 24.07
CA VAL A 549 -11.42 -13.38 23.67
C VAL A 549 -10.71 -13.82 22.40
N LYS A 550 -10.59 -12.92 21.43
CA LYS A 550 -9.89 -13.20 20.18
C LYS A 550 -8.37 -13.30 20.38
N GLY A 551 -7.78 -14.41 19.93
CA GLY A 551 -6.37 -14.46 19.57
C GLY A 551 -6.14 -13.66 18.28
N MET A 552 -5.09 -12.84 18.21
CA MET A 552 -4.92 -11.88 17.12
C MET A 552 -3.63 -12.14 16.37
N LEU A 553 -3.71 -12.47 15.09
CA LEU A 553 -2.57 -12.80 14.23
C LEU A 553 -2.62 -11.99 12.94
N THR A 554 -1.45 -11.76 12.34
CA THR A 554 -1.36 -11.29 10.96
C THR A 554 -1.11 -12.47 10.04
N GLY A 555 -1.87 -12.54 8.96
CA GLY A 555 -1.80 -13.62 7.98
C GLY A 555 -0.49 -13.61 7.19
N PRO A 556 -0.11 -14.77 6.64
CA PRO A 556 1.18 -14.95 6.01
C PRO A 556 1.35 -14.09 4.75
N VAL A 557 0.27 -13.86 4.00
CA VAL A 557 0.30 -13.06 2.77
C VAL A 557 0.56 -11.60 3.12
N THR A 558 -0.06 -11.09 4.19
CA THR A 558 0.17 -9.72 4.69
C THR A 558 1.57 -9.53 5.26
N ILE A 559 2.07 -10.49 6.05
CA ILE A 559 3.45 -10.47 6.54
C ILE A 559 4.44 -10.36 5.38
N LEU A 560 4.23 -11.12 4.28
CA LEU A 560 5.08 -11.04 3.09
C LEU A 560 4.92 -9.71 2.36
N ASN A 561 3.68 -9.32 2.04
CA ASN A 561 3.37 -8.18 1.16
C ASN A 561 3.74 -6.81 1.75
N TRP A 562 3.76 -6.71 3.09
CA TRP A 562 4.21 -5.51 3.82
C TRP A 562 5.65 -5.60 4.32
N SER A 563 6.38 -6.62 3.86
CA SER A 563 7.83 -6.70 3.97
C SER A 563 8.47 -6.47 2.60
N PHE A 564 9.78 -6.26 2.57
CA PHE A 564 10.55 -6.39 1.33
C PHE A 564 10.85 -7.88 1.08
N PRO A 565 10.22 -8.51 0.08
CA PRO A 565 10.39 -9.93 -0.19
C PRO A 565 11.74 -10.20 -0.84
N ARG A 566 12.24 -11.43 -0.68
CA ARG A 566 13.42 -11.96 -1.38
C ARG A 566 13.18 -12.02 -2.89
N GLU A 567 14.23 -11.77 -3.67
CA GLU A 567 14.21 -11.92 -5.14
C GLU A 567 14.85 -13.23 -5.62
N ASP A 568 15.46 -14.01 -4.73
CA ASP A 568 16.15 -15.26 -5.06
C ASP A 568 15.24 -16.51 -5.01
N ILE A 569 14.06 -16.41 -4.42
CA ILE A 569 13.02 -17.46 -4.40
C ILE A 569 11.67 -16.87 -4.77
N SER A 570 10.69 -17.74 -5.06
CA SER A 570 9.33 -17.29 -5.37
C SER A 570 8.61 -16.73 -4.13
N GLN A 571 7.64 -15.82 -4.36
CA GLN A 571 6.76 -15.34 -3.29
C GLN A 571 5.93 -16.49 -2.69
N LYS A 572 5.46 -17.43 -3.54
CA LYS A 572 4.79 -18.67 -3.12
C LYS A 572 5.59 -19.45 -2.08
N GLU A 573 6.87 -19.67 -2.36
CA GLU A 573 7.75 -20.38 -1.42
C GLU A 573 7.91 -19.61 -0.11
N SER A 574 8.16 -18.30 -0.18
CA SER A 574 8.30 -17.45 1.00
C SER A 574 7.04 -17.45 1.87
N VAL A 575 5.85 -17.35 1.27
CA VAL A 575 4.59 -17.28 2.01
C VAL A 575 4.25 -18.60 2.70
N PHE A 576 4.61 -19.75 2.11
CA PHE A 576 4.38 -21.04 2.75
C PHE A 576 5.29 -21.27 3.96
N GLN A 577 6.51 -20.73 3.94
CA GLN A 577 7.37 -20.72 5.12
C GLN A 577 6.76 -19.90 6.25
N ILE A 578 6.20 -18.72 5.94
CA ILE A 578 5.46 -17.90 6.91
C ILE A 578 4.20 -18.64 7.38
N GLY A 579 3.44 -19.24 6.46
CA GLY A 579 2.22 -19.97 6.77
C GLY A 579 2.44 -21.11 7.75
N LEU A 580 3.52 -21.89 7.59
CA LEU A 580 3.94 -22.91 8.57
C LEU A 580 4.26 -22.30 9.94
N ALA A 581 5.00 -21.19 9.97
CA ALA A 581 5.39 -20.53 11.21
C ALA A 581 4.18 -19.96 11.99
N ILE A 582 3.21 -19.37 11.28
CA ILE A 582 1.99 -18.84 11.91
C ILE A 582 1.01 -19.98 12.24
N SER A 583 1.00 -21.09 11.49
CA SER A 583 0.22 -22.28 11.84
C SER A 583 0.62 -22.84 13.20
N ASP A 584 1.92 -22.91 13.50
CA ASP A 584 2.42 -23.31 14.82
C ASP A 584 1.92 -22.37 15.94
N GLU A 585 1.79 -21.06 15.67
CA GLU A 585 1.25 -20.08 16.61
C GLU A 585 -0.25 -20.23 16.84
N VAL A 586 -1.03 -20.51 15.77
CA VAL A 586 -2.46 -20.79 15.86
C VAL A 586 -2.73 -22.00 16.74
N LEU A 587 -1.97 -23.08 16.54
CA LEU A 587 -2.13 -24.31 17.33
C LEU A 587 -1.76 -24.09 18.80
N ASP A 588 -0.76 -23.26 19.09
CA ASP A 588 -0.41 -22.90 20.47
C ASP A 588 -1.49 -22.02 21.13
N LEU A 589 -2.11 -21.09 20.39
CA LEU A 589 -3.25 -20.30 20.88
C LEU A 589 -4.45 -21.21 21.21
N GLU A 590 -4.81 -22.13 20.32
CA GLU A 590 -5.88 -23.10 20.55
C GLU A 590 -5.57 -23.97 21.79
N ALA A 591 -4.35 -24.49 21.91
CA ALA A 591 -3.90 -25.27 23.06
C ALA A 591 -3.91 -24.47 24.37
N ALA A 592 -3.76 -23.14 24.30
CA ALA A 592 -3.86 -22.24 25.44
C ALA A 592 -5.32 -21.88 25.82
N GLY A 593 -6.32 -22.44 25.13
CA GLY A 593 -7.74 -22.24 25.40
C GLY A 593 -8.38 -21.09 24.61
N ILE A 594 -7.67 -20.51 23.64
CA ILE A 594 -8.21 -19.44 22.81
C ILE A 594 -9.05 -20.05 21.68
N LYS A 595 -10.37 -19.89 21.79
CA LYS A 595 -11.34 -20.52 20.88
C LYS A 595 -11.82 -19.64 19.74
N VAL A 596 -11.52 -18.34 19.76
CA VAL A 596 -11.73 -17.45 18.61
C VAL A 596 -10.37 -16.89 18.20
N ILE A 597 -9.94 -17.15 16.97
CA ILE A 597 -8.62 -16.73 16.48
C ILE A 597 -8.83 -15.94 15.19
N GLN A 598 -8.43 -14.67 15.21
CA GLN A 598 -8.48 -13.79 14.06
C GLN A 598 -7.11 -13.72 13.38
N ILE A 599 -7.09 -13.96 12.06
CA ILE A 599 -5.90 -13.94 11.21
C ILE A 599 -6.15 -12.90 10.12
N ASP A 600 -5.51 -11.74 10.22
CA ASP A 600 -5.81 -10.61 9.34
C ASP A 600 -5.02 -10.65 8.03
N GLU A 601 -5.73 -10.59 6.89
CA GLU A 601 -5.14 -10.53 5.54
C GLU A 601 -5.42 -9.20 4.83
N ALA A 602 -5.08 -8.10 5.50
CA ALA A 602 -5.29 -6.74 5.00
C ALA A 602 -4.58 -6.45 3.66
N ALA A 603 -3.48 -7.15 3.35
CA ALA A 603 -2.71 -6.93 2.13
C ALA A 603 -3.00 -7.93 1.01
N LEU A 604 -4.03 -8.79 1.13
CA LEU A 604 -4.36 -9.78 0.09
C LEU A 604 -4.65 -9.09 -1.25
N LYS A 605 -5.48 -8.06 -1.27
CA LYS A 605 -5.78 -7.33 -2.52
C LYS A 605 -4.63 -6.43 -2.96
N GLU A 606 -3.82 -5.92 -2.04
CA GLU A 606 -2.80 -4.89 -2.32
C GLU A 606 -1.72 -5.32 -3.32
N LYS A 607 -1.39 -6.62 -3.37
CA LYS A 607 -0.40 -7.17 -4.32
C LYS A 607 -1.02 -8.03 -5.40
N LEU A 608 -2.34 -8.02 -5.51
CA LEU A 608 -3.02 -8.67 -6.62
C LEU A 608 -2.47 -8.10 -7.95
N PRO A 609 -2.14 -8.95 -8.95
CA PRO A 609 -1.67 -8.48 -10.24
C PRO A 609 -2.65 -7.48 -10.86
N LEU A 610 -2.15 -6.51 -11.62
CA LEU A 610 -2.98 -5.43 -12.18
C LEU A 610 -3.91 -5.88 -13.31
N ARG A 611 -3.69 -7.10 -13.82
CA ARG A 611 -4.47 -7.73 -14.89
C ARG A 611 -5.20 -8.95 -14.35
N LYS A 612 -6.51 -9.02 -14.59
CA LYS A 612 -7.39 -10.12 -14.14
C LYS A 612 -6.90 -11.48 -14.63
N ALA A 613 -6.40 -11.54 -15.86
CA ALA A 613 -5.87 -12.78 -16.46
C ALA A 613 -4.69 -13.38 -15.67
N ASP A 614 -3.96 -12.56 -14.91
CA ASP A 614 -2.78 -12.99 -14.17
C ASP A 614 -3.11 -13.29 -12.68
N TRP A 615 -4.34 -13.04 -12.21
CA TRP A 615 -4.68 -13.12 -10.77
C TRP A 615 -4.47 -14.50 -10.15
N ASN A 616 -4.98 -15.55 -10.78
CA ASN A 616 -4.91 -16.90 -10.22
C ASN A 616 -3.50 -17.46 -10.33
N SER A 617 -2.98 -17.56 -11.56
CA SER A 617 -1.68 -18.19 -11.82
C SER A 617 -0.52 -17.53 -11.09
N GLU A 618 -0.58 -16.21 -10.88
CA GLU A 618 0.51 -15.46 -10.27
C GLU A 618 0.33 -15.19 -8.78
N TYR A 619 -0.88 -15.30 -8.24
CA TYR A 619 -1.16 -14.81 -6.89
C TYR A 619 -2.19 -15.65 -6.10
N LEU A 620 -3.45 -15.65 -6.50
CA LEU A 620 -4.54 -16.25 -5.70
C LEU A 620 -4.40 -17.76 -5.52
N ASP A 621 -3.84 -18.47 -6.51
CA ASP A 621 -3.64 -19.94 -6.46
C ASP A 621 -2.64 -20.37 -5.37
N TRP A 622 -1.86 -19.44 -4.82
CA TRP A 622 -1.01 -19.71 -3.67
C TRP A 622 -1.35 -18.87 -2.44
N ALA A 623 -1.88 -17.66 -2.60
CA ALA A 623 -2.22 -16.78 -1.49
C ALA A 623 -3.39 -17.35 -0.66
N ILE A 624 -4.44 -17.85 -1.32
CA ILE A 624 -5.61 -18.42 -0.64
C ILE A 624 -5.25 -19.73 0.10
N PRO A 625 -4.53 -20.71 -0.52
CA PRO A 625 -4.00 -21.84 0.23
C PRO A 625 -3.06 -21.44 1.36
N ALA A 626 -2.20 -20.42 1.20
CA ALA A 626 -1.30 -19.99 2.26
C ALA A 626 -2.04 -19.52 3.51
N PHE A 627 -3.16 -18.81 3.35
CA PHE A 627 -4.04 -18.48 4.47
C PHE A 627 -4.66 -19.73 5.12
N ARG A 628 -5.20 -20.65 4.31
CA ARG A 628 -5.79 -21.90 4.81
C ARG A 628 -4.80 -22.77 5.56
N LEU A 629 -3.54 -22.82 5.11
CA LEU A 629 -2.45 -23.55 5.77
C LEU A 629 -2.31 -23.17 7.25
N VAL A 630 -2.58 -21.90 7.58
CA VAL A 630 -2.41 -21.37 8.92
C VAL A 630 -3.41 -21.99 9.89
N HIS A 631 -4.64 -22.24 9.45
CA HIS A 631 -5.74 -22.62 10.34
C HIS A 631 -6.33 -24.01 10.09
N SER A 632 -5.93 -24.70 9.02
CA SER A 632 -6.53 -25.98 8.60
C SER A 632 -6.55 -27.09 9.67
N LYS A 633 -5.66 -27.01 10.67
CA LYS A 633 -5.46 -28.03 11.71
C LYS A 633 -6.20 -27.75 13.03
N VAL A 634 -6.90 -26.63 13.15
CA VAL A 634 -7.68 -26.29 14.36
C VAL A 634 -8.92 -27.18 14.49
N GLN A 635 -9.37 -27.40 15.72
CA GLN A 635 -10.58 -28.15 16.03
C GLN A 635 -11.84 -27.48 15.47
N ALA A 636 -12.89 -28.27 15.24
CA ALA A 636 -14.15 -27.81 14.66
C ALA A 636 -14.83 -26.68 15.46
N ASP A 637 -14.65 -26.68 16.78
CA ASP A 637 -15.24 -25.74 17.73
C ASP A 637 -14.43 -24.45 17.92
N THR A 638 -13.25 -24.34 17.30
CA THR A 638 -12.47 -23.10 17.23
C THR A 638 -12.97 -22.26 16.06
N GLN A 639 -13.21 -20.97 16.26
CA GLN A 639 -13.72 -20.07 15.23
C GLN A 639 -12.58 -19.23 14.63
N ILE A 640 -12.41 -19.33 13.31
CA ILE A 640 -11.42 -18.54 12.56
C ILE A 640 -12.07 -17.27 12.02
N HIS A 641 -11.56 -16.13 12.48
CA HIS A 641 -11.94 -14.82 11.98
C HIS A 641 -10.88 -14.31 11.01
N THR A 642 -11.27 -13.46 10.07
CA THR A 642 -10.32 -12.61 9.33
C THR A 642 -10.89 -11.23 9.12
N HIS A 643 -10.01 -10.23 9.13
CA HIS A 643 -10.36 -8.86 8.78
C HIS A 643 -9.76 -8.46 7.44
N MET A 644 -10.57 -7.80 6.62
CA MET A 644 -10.17 -7.26 5.33
C MET A 644 -10.46 -5.76 5.26
N CYS A 645 -9.38 -4.97 5.20
CA CYS A 645 -9.46 -3.53 4.99
C CYS A 645 -9.65 -3.19 3.50
N TYR A 646 -10.34 -2.07 3.23
CA TYR A 646 -10.54 -1.45 1.90
C TYR A 646 -11.51 -2.16 0.94
N SER A 647 -12.45 -1.39 0.40
CA SER A 647 -13.81 -1.83 0.09
C SER A 647 -14.12 -2.28 -1.36
N GLU A 648 -13.16 -2.87 -2.08
CA GLU A 648 -13.40 -3.32 -3.46
C GLU A 648 -13.12 -4.82 -3.67
N PHE A 649 -13.75 -5.67 -2.88
CA PHE A 649 -13.58 -7.13 -2.98
C PHE A 649 -14.49 -7.81 -4.00
N ALA A 650 -15.33 -7.06 -4.70
CA ALA A 650 -16.38 -7.61 -5.54
C ALA A 650 -15.86 -8.60 -6.59
N ASP A 651 -14.71 -8.30 -7.20
CA ASP A 651 -14.12 -9.12 -8.25
C ASP A 651 -13.46 -10.42 -7.76
N ILE A 652 -13.15 -10.55 -6.46
CA ILE A 652 -12.45 -11.71 -5.87
C ILE A 652 -13.26 -12.35 -4.72
N ILE A 653 -14.57 -12.11 -4.68
CA ILE A 653 -15.37 -12.52 -3.52
C ILE A 653 -15.43 -14.04 -3.34
N LYS A 654 -15.37 -14.80 -4.44
CA LYS A 654 -15.31 -16.27 -4.39
C LYS A 654 -14.00 -16.76 -3.81
N ASP A 655 -12.90 -16.09 -4.13
CA ASP A 655 -11.58 -16.40 -3.59
C ASP A 655 -11.50 -16.10 -2.09
N ILE A 656 -12.19 -15.03 -1.65
CA ILE A 656 -12.33 -14.69 -0.23
C ILE A 656 -13.16 -15.75 0.51
N ASP A 657 -14.29 -16.20 -0.04
CA ASP A 657 -15.08 -17.31 0.55
C ASP A 657 -14.22 -18.60 0.61
N ALA A 658 -13.36 -18.81 -0.39
CA ALA A 658 -12.44 -19.94 -0.46
C ALA A 658 -11.28 -19.89 0.55
N MET A 659 -11.12 -18.80 1.31
CA MET A 659 -10.22 -18.76 2.47
C MET A 659 -10.68 -19.66 3.62
N ASP A 660 -11.95 -20.11 3.59
CA ASP A 660 -12.55 -21.02 4.58
C ASP A 660 -12.44 -20.49 6.03
N ALA A 661 -12.46 -19.16 6.19
CA ALA A 661 -12.68 -18.53 7.49
C ALA A 661 -14.14 -18.72 7.92
N ASP A 662 -14.38 -18.73 9.24
CA ASP A 662 -15.71 -18.89 9.81
C ASP A 662 -16.46 -17.55 9.89
N VAL A 663 -15.73 -16.44 10.12
CA VAL A 663 -16.27 -15.07 10.16
C VAL A 663 -15.33 -14.10 9.42
N ILE A 664 -15.87 -13.22 8.58
CA ILE A 664 -15.10 -12.14 7.92
C ILE A 664 -15.67 -10.77 8.26
N SER A 665 -14.82 -9.87 8.73
CA SER A 665 -15.17 -8.45 8.89
C SER A 665 -14.65 -7.62 7.72
N PHE A 666 -15.49 -6.73 7.19
CA PHE A 666 -15.18 -5.88 6.04
C PHE A 666 -15.33 -4.40 6.39
N GLU A 667 -14.42 -3.57 5.89
CA GLU A 667 -14.62 -2.11 5.88
C GLU A 667 -15.77 -1.74 4.91
N ALA A 668 -16.84 -1.14 5.43
CA ALA A 668 -18.08 -0.92 4.67
C ALA A 668 -18.75 0.44 4.89
N SER A 669 -18.44 1.17 5.96
CA SER A 669 -19.19 2.39 6.30
C SER A 669 -19.03 3.51 5.25
N ARG A 670 -17.93 3.49 4.48
CA ARG A 670 -17.62 4.44 3.42
C ARG A 670 -18.07 4.02 2.01
N SER A 671 -18.52 2.79 1.80
CA SER A 671 -18.71 2.19 0.46
C SER A 671 -20.18 2.02 0.04
N ASN A 672 -21.12 2.75 0.65
CA ASN A 672 -22.55 2.70 0.32
C ASN A 672 -23.18 1.28 0.33
N LEU A 673 -22.60 0.34 1.09
CA LEU A 673 -23.10 -1.03 1.25
C LEU A 673 -23.22 -1.85 -0.05
N GLN A 674 -22.55 -1.46 -1.14
CA GLN A 674 -22.60 -2.17 -2.43
C GLN A 674 -22.03 -3.60 -2.32
N LEU A 675 -21.05 -3.81 -1.45
CA LEU A 675 -20.45 -5.11 -1.18
C LEU A 675 -21.50 -6.18 -0.81
N ILE A 676 -22.58 -5.79 -0.14
CA ILE A 676 -23.60 -6.73 0.34
C ILE A 676 -24.37 -7.37 -0.81
N ASP A 677 -24.68 -6.60 -1.84
CA ASP A 677 -25.39 -7.11 -3.01
C ASP A 677 -24.52 -8.14 -3.74
N VAL A 678 -23.20 -7.95 -3.72
CA VAL A 678 -22.21 -8.89 -4.27
C VAL A 678 -22.13 -10.18 -3.44
N LEU A 679 -22.11 -10.08 -2.10
CA LEU A 679 -22.12 -11.25 -1.21
C LEU A 679 -23.36 -12.13 -1.48
N LYS A 680 -24.54 -11.50 -1.57
CA LYS A 680 -25.79 -12.19 -1.85
C LYS A 680 -25.79 -12.84 -3.24
N ALA A 681 -25.32 -12.13 -4.26
CA ALA A 681 -25.24 -12.64 -5.63
C ALA A 681 -24.30 -13.85 -5.78
N ASN A 682 -23.33 -14.02 -4.86
CA ASN A 682 -22.36 -15.11 -4.88
C ASN A 682 -22.66 -16.23 -3.88
N ASN A 683 -23.82 -16.20 -3.19
CA ASN A 683 -24.19 -17.18 -2.16
C ASN A 683 -23.09 -17.35 -1.09
N PHE A 684 -22.53 -16.24 -0.63
CA PHE A 684 -21.42 -16.21 0.33
C PHE A 684 -21.74 -17.05 1.57
N LYS A 685 -20.87 -18.01 1.88
CA LYS A 685 -21.14 -19.03 2.92
C LYS A 685 -20.80 -18.49 4.30
N THR A 686 -19.65 -17.83 4.39
CA THR A 686 -19.06 -17.34 5.63
C THR A 686 -19.93 -16.29 6.33
N GLU A 687 -19.89 -16.27 7.66
CA GLU A 687 -20.53 -15.21 8.44
C GLU A 687 -19.81 -13.88 8.22
N VAL A 688 -20.52 -12.75 8.22
CA VAL A 688 -19.98 -11.46 7.80
C VAL A 688 -20.26 -10.34 8.79
N GLY A 689 -19.28 -9.47 8.98
CA GLY A 689 -19.36 -8.26 9.79
C GLY A 689 -18.99 -7.00 8.99
N PRO A 690 -19.92 -6.45 8.19
CA PRO A 690 -19.71 -5.16 7.53
C PRO A 690 -19.65 -4.05 8.59
N GLY A 691 -18.58 -3.25 8.57
CA GLY A 691 -18.36 -2.19 9.55
C GLY A 691 -19.51 -1.17 9.58
N VAL A 692 -20.02 -0.91 10.79
CA VAL A 692 -21.20 -0.04 10.98
C VAL A 692 -20.84 1.42 11.25
N TYR A 693 -19.56 1.74 11.43
CA TYR A 693 -19.07 3.11 11.49
C TYR A 693 -17.60 3.26 11.09
N ASP A 694 -17.27 4.47 10.62
CA ASP A 694 -15.95 4.86 10.14
C ASP A 694 -15.00 5.15 11.31
N ILE A 695 -14.02 4.26 11.52
CA ILE A 695 -13.01 4.45 12.57
C ILE A 695 -11.96 5.49 12.20
N HIS A 696 -11.86 5.98 10.97
CA HIS A 696 -10.82 6.93 10.54
C HIS A 696 -11.23 8.40 10.77
N SER A 697 -12.47 8.64 11.18
CA SER A 697 -12.96 9.94 11.64
C SER A 697 -12.95 10.01 13.16
N PRO A 698 -12.61 11.15 13.78
CA PRO A 698 -12.81 11.36 15.23
C PRO A 698 -14.28 11.59 15.59
N ARG A 699 -15.19 11.67 14.61
CA ARG A 699 -16.63 11.89 14.83
C ARG A 699 -17.26 10.66 15.49
N VAL A 700 -17.93 10.86 16.62
CA VAL A 700 -18.77 9.84 17.26
C VAL A 700 -20.14 9.78 16.55
N PRO A 701 -20.49 8.66 15.88
CA PRO A 701 -21.80 8.51 15.26
C PRO A 701 -22.91 8.35 16.32
N PRO A 702 -24.08 8.98 16.17
CA PRO A 702 -25.20 8.80 17.09
C PRO A 702 -25.82 7.39 16.95
N VAL A 703 -26.43 6.89 18.03
CA VAL A 703 -27.12 5.58 18.08
C VAL A 703 -28.07 5.38 16.89
N ALA A 704 -28.86 6.41 16.54
CA ALA A 704 -29.82 6.35 15.43
C ALA A 704 -29.15 6.09 14.06
N GLU A 705 -27.95 6.63 13.84
CA GLU A 705 -27.20 6.43 12.59
C GLU A 705 -26.68 4.99 12.50
N ILE A 706 -26.12 4.47 13.60
CA ILE A 706 -25.67 3.07 13.66
C ILE A 706 -26.85 2.12 13.49
N LYS A 707 -27.96 2.36 14.21
CA LYS A 707 -29.17 1.56 14.13
C LYS A 707 -29.71 1.49 12.70
N ALA A 708 -29.85 2.64 12.03
CA ALA A 708 -30.30 2.67 10.64
C ALA A 708 -29.37 1.89 9.70
N THR A 709 -28.07 1.86 10.00
CA THR A 709 -27.11 1.03 9.27
C THR A 709 -27.35 -0.46 9.54
N ILE A 710 -27.47 -0.88 10.81
CA ILE A 710 -27.76 -2.27 11.19
C ILE A 710 -29.07 -2.75 10.54
N GLU A 711 -30.14 -1.95 10.56
CA GLU A 711 -31.42 -2.30 9.93
C GLU A 711 -31.28 -2.54 8.42
N LYS A 712 -30.47 -1.73 7.73
CA LYS A 712 -30.15 -1.95 6.30
C LYS A 712 -29.36 -3.26 6.10
N LEU A 713 -28.44 -3.59 6.99
CA LEU A 713 -27.68 -4.85 6.92
C LEU A 713 -28.60 -6.06 7.11
N VAL A 714 -29.45 -6.04 8.13
CA VAL A 714 -30.41 -7.12 8.43
C VAL A 714 -31.41 -7.32 7.30
N ALA A 715 -31.79 -6.27 6.58
CA ALA A 715 -32.67 -6.39 5.42
C ALA A 715 -32.03 -7.12 4.22
N LYS A 716 -30.69 -7.20 4.18
CA LYS A 716 -29.94 -7.75 3.05
C LYS A 716 -29.18 -9.05 3.35
N ILE A 717 -28.78 -9.25 4.60
CA ILE A 717 -27.97 -10.38 5.08
C ILE A 717 -28.81 -11.18 6.07
N ASP A 718 -28.70 -12.51 6.02
CA ASP A 718 -29.33 -13.37 7.03
C ASP A 718 -28.86 -12.97 8.44
N LYS A 719 -29.80 -12.67 9.33
CA LYS A 719 -29.53 -12.29 10.72
C LYS A 719 -28.72 -13.34 11.50
N GLN A 720 -28.77 -14.61 11.08
CA GLN A 720 -27.97 -15.70 11.65
C GLN A 720 -26.50 -15.67 11.22
N LYS A 721 -26.14 -14.86 10.22
CA LYS A 721 -24.78 -14.74 9.66
C LYS A 721 -24.17 -13.36 9.86
N LEU A 722 -24.91 -12.42 10.44
CA LEU A 722 -24.50 -11.02 10.55
C LEU A 722 -23.85 -10.72 11.90
N TRP A 723 -22.63 -10.19 11.86
CA TRP A 723 -21.89 -9.66 13.00
C TRP A 723 -21.91 -8.12 13.00
N ILE A 724 -21.81 -7.51 14.18
CA ILE A 724 -21.77 -6.06 14.34
C ILE A 724 -20.40 -5.64 14.88
N ASN A 725 -19.67 -4.82 14.12
CA ASN A 725 -18.33 -4.35 14.43
C ASN A 725 -18.03 -2.98 13.80
N PRO A 726 -17.01 -2.25 14.28
CA PRO A 726 -16.42 -1.13 13.57
C PRO A 726 -15.79 -1.53 12.23
N ASP A 727 -15.46 -0.53 11.39
CA ASP A 727 -14.77 -0.74 10.11
C ASP A 727 -13.37 -1.35 10.23
N CYS A 728 -12.60 -1.05 11.29
CA CYS A 728 -11.22 -1.53 11.48
C CYS A 728 -10.83 -1.41 12.98
N GLY A 729 -9.55 -1.64 13.31
CA GLY A 729 -9.00 -1.44 14.66
C GLY A 729 -9.00 0.02 15.14
N LEU A 730 -9.00 0.22 16.45
CA LEU A 730 -9.23 1.51 17.11
C LEU A 730 -7.94 2.24 17.54
N LYS A 731 -6.78 1.68 17.19
CA LYS A 731 -5.43 2.19 17.53
C LYS A 731 -5.21 3.69 17.37
N THR A 732 -5.73 4.29 16.29
CA THR A 732 -5.46 5.69 15.94
C THR A 732 -6.44 6.69 16.57
N ARG A 733 -7.44 6.20 17.31
CA ARG A 733 -8.44 7.02 18.00
C ARG A 733 -8.02 7.28 19.45
N GLY A 734 -8.56 8.34 20.02
CA GLY A 734 -8.55 8.64 21.44
C GLY A 734 -9.58 7.80 22.21
N GLU A 735 -9.40 7.74 23.51
CA GLU A 735 -10.19 6.87 24.38
C GLU A 735 -11.65 7.32 24.48
N LYS A 736 -11.88 8.64 24.56
CA LYS A 736 -13.22 9.20 24.72
C LYS A 736 -14.13 8.84 23.54
N GLU A 737 -13.68 9.11 22.31
CA GLU A 737 -14.49 8.82 21.12
C GLU A 737 -14.70 7.33 20.91
N VAL A 738 -13.74 6.48 21.33
CA VAL A 738 -13.86 5.02 21.23
C VAL A 738 -14.93 4.50 22.17
N VAL A 739 -14.90 4.90 23.44
CA VAL A 739 -15.88 4.44 24.43
C VAL A 739 -17.29 4.84 24.00
N GLU A 740 -17.50 6.12 23.69
CA GLU A 740 -18.82 6.63 23.27
C GLU A 740 -19.33 5.93 22.00
N SER A 741 -18.46 5.69 21.00
CA SER A 741 -18.86 5.00 19.75
C SER A 741 -19.23 3.53 19.98
N LEU A 742 -18.52 2.82 20.86
CA LEU A 742 -18.80 1.42 21.18
C LEU A 742 -20.06 1.25 22.03
N GLU A 743 -20.31 2.16 22.97
CA GLU A 743 -21.57 2.22 23.72
C GLU A 743 -22.76 2.42 22.77
N HIS A 744 -22.65 3.36 21.83
CA HIS A 744 -23.69 3.56 20.82
C HIS A 744 -23.89 2.34 19.92
N LEU A 745 -22.82 1.64 19.54
CA LEU A 745 -22.88 0.42 18.74
C LEU A 745 -23.63 -0.70 19.47
N VAL A 746 -23.31 -0.95 20.73
CA VAL A 746 -23.99 -1.99 21.52
C VAL A 746 -25.44 -1.59 21.78
N GLN A 747 -25.71 -0.34 22.13
CA GLN A 747 -27.08 0.15 22.33
C GLN A 747 -27.92 -0.04 21.06
N ALA A 748 -27.43 0.41 19.91
CA ALA A 748 -28.13 0.24 18.63
C ALA A 748 -28.40 -1.24 18.32
N THR A 749 -27.42 -2.11 18.58
CA THR A 749 -27.57 -3.56 18.35
C THR A 749 -28.65 -4.17 19.26
N LEU A 750 -28.66 -3.81 20.54
CA LEU A 750 -29.67 -4.26 21.50
C LEU A 750 -31.08 -3.79 21.10
N GLU A 751 -31.22 -2.57 20.60
CA GLU A 751 -32.49 -2.08 20.08
C GLU A 751 -32.97 -2.89 18.87
N VAL A 752 -32.08 -3.21 17.92
CA VAL A 752 -32.45 -4.03 16.76
C VAL A 752 -32.80 -5.46 17.16
N ARG A 753 -32.03 -6.10 18.06
CA ARG A 753 -32.32 -7.45 18.56
C ARG A 753 -33.76 -7.60 19.08
N LYS A 754 -34.28 -6.58 19.79
CA LYS A 754 -35.67 -6.57 20.29
C LYS A 754 -36.73 -6.61 19.18
N THR A 755 -36.39 -6.18 17.96
CA THR A 755 -37.30 -6.22 16.81
C THR A 755 -37.22 -7.52 16.01
N LEU A 756 -36.21 -8.37 16.27
CA LEU A 756 -35.95 -9.62 15.54
C LEU A 756 -36.35 -10.88 16.30
N ASN A 757 -36.67 -10.72 17.59
CA ASN A 757 -37.11 -11.78 18.49
C ASN A 757 -38.61 -12.01 18.42
#